data_AF-A0A9L0SBW9-F1
#
_entry.id   AF-A0A9L0SBW9-F1
#
_cell.length_a   1.000
_cell.length_b   1.000
_cell.length_c   1.000
_cell.angle_alpha   90.00
_cell.angle_beta   90.00
_cell.angle_gamma   90.00
#
_symmetry.space_group_name_H-M   'P 1'
#
loop_
_entity.id
_entity.type
_entity.pdbx_description
1 polymer ?
#
loop_
_entity_poly.entity_id
_entity_poly.type
_entity_poly.pdbx_seq_one_letter_code
_entity_poly.pdbx_strand_id
1 'polypeptide(L)'
;MASKGAGVSFSRKSYRLTSDAEKSKVTGIVQEKLLNDYLHRIFSSRDHTPTTATNRKSLNFQNLPEHLDQLLHVDIEDEESQGQIEGRLGPSTVVLDHTGGFEGLLLVNDDLLGVIGHSNFGTIRSTTCVYKGKWVYEVLISSQGLMQIGWCTINCRFNQEEGVGDTHNSYAYDGNRVRKWNVTTTNYGKAWAAGDIVSCLIDLDDGTLSFCLNGVSLGTAFENLSRGLGMAYFPAISLSFKESVAFNFGSRPLRYPVTGYRPLQDPPRADLVRAQKLLGCFQAVLGVELDPVEGRLVEKESSQWQLQGQPTVLLTLAHIFHHFAPLLRKVYVVEAVLMSFLLGIMEVGTPAQAQSVVRQVLDLLWLFMEDYEVQDCLKQLMMSLLRLYRFSPIVPDLGLQIHYLRLTIAILRHEKSRKFLLSNVLFDVLQSVVFFYIKSPLRVEEAGLQELIPTTWWPHRSSREGRESKEVKDETAEERLRRRAYERGCQRLKKRIEVVEELQVQILKLLLNNKDENGGEASRYIFLTKFRKFLQENASGRGNMPMLCPPEYMVCFLHRLISALRYYWDEYKASNPSASFSEEAYIPPQVFYNGKVDYFDLQRLGGLLSHLRKTLKDDLASKANILIDPLELQAATMDDLDEDEEPASAAAAAAAQRPMQALAMGGALPLPRPGWLSSPTLGRANRFLSTAAVSLMTPRRPLSTSEKVKVRTLSAEQRTREDIEGSHWNEGLLLGRPPEEPEQPLTENSLLEVLDGAVIMYNLSVHQQLGKMVGVSDDVNEYAMALRDTEDKLRRCPKWRKDILAELTKSQKVFSEKLDHLSRRLAWVHATVYSQEKMLDIYWLLRVCLRTIEHGDRTGSLFAFMPEFYLSVAINSYSALKNYFGPVHSMEELPGYEETLTRLAAILAKHFADTRIVGTDIRDSLMQALASYVCYPHSLRAVERIPEEQRIAMVRSLLAPYEQRPWAQTNWILVRLWRGCGFGYRYTRLPHLLKTKPEDANLPSLQKPCPSTLLQQHMADLLRQGPDVAPSFLNSVLNQLNWAFSEFIGMIQEIQQAAERLERNFVDSRQLKVCATCFDLSVSLLRVLEMTITLVPEIFLDWARPTSEMLLQRLAQLLNQVLNRVTAERNLFDRVVSLRLPGLESVDHYPILVAVTGILVQLLVHGPASGACINQHLMNNKDCFFCKATIESVEDWDKAANASATSSTT
;
A
#
# COMPACT_ATOMS: atom_id res chain seq x y z
N MET A 1 -5.84 -25.15 -25.29
CA MET A 1 -5.41 -26.04 -26.41
C MET A 1 -5.86 -27.46 -26.12
N ALA A 2 -6.16 -28.28 -27.14
CA ALA A 2 -6.59 -29.67 -26.94
C ALA A 2 -5.39 -30.59 -26.66
N SER A 3 -5.42 -31.35 -25.56
CA SER A 3 -4.37 -32.30 -25.22
C SER A 3 -4.50 -33.59 -26.02
N LYS A 4 -3.52 -33.87 -26.89
CA LYS A 4 -3.23 -35.24 -27.32
C LYS A 4 -2.21 -35.83 -26.36
N GLY A 5 -2.60 -36.89 -25.65
CA GLY A 5 -1.73 -37.60 -24.73
C GLY A 5 -0.59 -38.31 -25.48
N ALA A 6 0.60 -37.71 -25.46
CA ALA A 6 1.85 -38.40 -25.78
C ALA A 6 2.51 -38.81 -24.47
N GLY A 7 2.39 -40.10 -24.10
CA GLY A 7 3.03 -40.64 -22.91
C GLY A 7 4.54 -40.75 -23.08
N VAL A 8 5.28 -39.72 -22.66
CA VAL A 8 6.75 -39.78 -22.57
C VAL A 8 7.10 -40.58 -21.31
N SER A 9 7.48 -41.85 -21.48
CA SER A 9 7.89 -42.73 -20.40
C SER A 9 9.29 -42.36 -19.90
N PHE A 10 9.38 -41.47 -18.92
CA PHE A 10 10.63 -41.24 -18.20
C PHE A 10 11.01 -42.48 -17.38
N SER A 11 12.30 -42.82 -17.36
CA SER A 11 12.82 -43.98 -16.62
C SER A 11 12.67 -43.76 -15.11
N ARG A 12 11.72 -44.45 -14.49
CA ARG A 12 11.43 -44.40 -13.05
C ARG A 12 12.44 -45.24 -12.27
N LYS A 13 12.87 -44.80 -11.07
CA LYS A 13 13.69 -45.64 -10.16
C LYS A 13 12.92 -46.93 -9.80
N SER A 14 13.40 -48.06 -10.31
CA SER A 14 12.83 -49.38 -10.06
C SER A 14 13.58 -50.08 -8.92
N TYR A 15 13.00 -50.11 -7.73
CA TYR A 15 13.56 -50.79 -6.54
C TYR A 15 13.34 -52.32 -6.57
N ARG A 16 13.56 -52.97 -7.73
CA ARG A 16 13.52 -54.43 -7.86
C ARG A 16 14.88 -55.02 -7.48
N LEU A 17 14.92 -55.80 -6.41
CA LEU A 17 16.08 -56.60 -6.03
C LEU A 17 16.32 -57.69 -7.10
N THR A 18 17.50 -57.71 -7.70
CA THR A 18 17.92 -58.76 -8.64
C THR A 18 18.23 -60.06 -7.90
N SER A 19 17.78 -61.18 -8.45
CA SER A 19 17.92 -62.50 -7.84
C SER A 19 19.29 -63.14 -8.12
N ASP A 20 20.24 -62.96 -7.22
CA ASP A 20 21.40 -63.86 -7.11
C ASP A 20 21.34 -64.62 -5.78
N ALA A 21 21.23 -65.93 -5.88
CA ALA A 21 20.98 -66.83 -4.76
C ALA A 21 22.28 -67.28 -4.05
N GLU A 22 23.14 -66.32 -3.67
CA GLU A 22 24.36 -66.61 -2.90
C GLU A 22 24.37 -65.93 -1.52
N LYS A 23 24.01 -66.73 -0.50
CA LYS A 23 24.36 -66.62 0.93
C LYS A 23 24.75 -65.22 1.45
N SER A 24 23.76 -64.33 1.64
CA SER A 24 24.01 -63.10 2.39
C SER A 24 24.37 -63.39 3.85
N LYS A 25 25.54 -62.91 4.26
CA LYS A 25 25.90 -62.67 5.67
C LYS A 25 26.17 -61.19 5.97
N VAL A 26 25.94 -60.29 5.00
CA VAL A 26 26.25 -58.84 5.09
C VAL A 26 25.19 -58.00 4.38
N THR A 27 23.92 -58.18 4.75
CA THR A 27 22.85 -57.23 4.45
C THR A 27 22.13 -56.93 5.75
N GLY A 28 22.06 -55.65 6.18
CA GLY A 28 21.44 -55.20 7.43
C GLY A 28 19.91 -55.28 7.46
N ILE A 29 19.36 -56.36 6.88
CA ILE A 29 17.94 -56.71 6.88
C ILE A 29 17.72 -57.63 8.09
N VAL A 30 16.68 -57.36 8.87
CA VAL A 30 16.35 -58.15 10.07
C VAL A 30 15.86 -59.56 9.71
N GLN A 31 15.98 -60.48 10.67
CA GLN A 31 15.63 -61.90 10.49
C GLN A 31 14.21 -62.07 9.92
N GLU A 32 14.03 -63.02 9.00
CA GLU A 32 12.80 -63.18 8.20
C GLU A 32 11.49 -63.18 9.02
N LYS A 33 11.49 -63.77 10.22
CA LYS A 33 10.32 -63.77 11.11
C LYS A 33 9.97 -62.35 11.58
N LEU A 34 10.95 -61.59 12.05
CA LEU A 34 10.76 -60.20 12.49
C LEU A 34 10.42 -59.28 11.31
N LEU A 35 11.01 -59.53 10.13
CA LEU A 35 10.63 -58.84 8.90
C LEU A 35 9.16 -59.09 8.53
N ASN A 36 8.72 -60.35 8.56
CA ASN A 36 7.33 -60.72 8.31
C ASN A 36 6.39 -60.07 9.32
N ASP A 37 6.69 -60.14 10.62
CA ASP A 37 5.86 -59.55 11.67
C ASP A 37 5.80 -58.01 11.56
N TYR A 38 6.90 -57.35 11.18
CA TYR A 38 6.97 -55.91 10.88
C TYR A 38 6.10 -55.51 9.69
N LEU A 39 6.24 -56.21 8.55
CA LEU A 39 5.46 -55.92 7.35
C LEU A 39 3.96 -56.16 7.58
N HIS A 40 3.59 -57.26 8.24
CA HIS A 40 2.19 -57.48 8.66
C HIS A 40 1.70 -56.36 9.59
N ARG A 41 2.50 -55.86 10.54
CA ARG A 41 2.11 -54.75 11.43
C ARG A 41 1.80 -53.45 10.68
N ILE A 42 2.50 -53.19 9.57
CA ILE A 42 2.38 -51.95 8.78
C ILE A 42 1.27 -52.01 7.72
N PHE A 43 1.09 -53.17 7.08
CA PHE A 43 0.15 -53.33 5.96
C PHE A 43 -1.18 -54.00 6.34
N SER A 44 -1.40 -54.35 7.62
CA SER A 44 -2.70 -54.83 8.11
C SER A 44 -3.74 -53.71 8.17
N SER A 45 -4.94 -53.97 7.63
CA SER A 45 -6.11 -53.11 7.85
C SER A 45 -6.52 -53.09 9.32
N ARG A 46 -6.81 -51.89 9.86
CA ARG A 46 -7.34 -51.71 11.23
C ARG A 46 -8.79 -52.19 11.38
N ASP A 47 -9.54 -52.34 10.28
CA ASP A 47 -10.98 -52.59 10.30
C ASP A 47 -11.35 -54.08 10.34
N HIS A 48 -10.37 -54.98 10.27
CA HIS A 48 -10.60 -56.41 10.44
C HIS A 48 -10.24 -56.87 11.85
N THR A 49 -11.28 -57.19 12.64
CA THR A 49 -11.14 -58.05 13.82
C THR A 49 -10.52 -59.39 13.40
N PRO A 50 -9.57 -59.94 14.17
CA PRO A 50 -8.81 -61.12 13.74
C PRO A 50 -9.67 -62.40 13.83
N THR A 51 -10.34 -62.73 12.73
CA THR A 51 -10.96 -64.05 12.54
C THR A 51 -9.87 -65.12 12.40
N THR A 52 -9.68 -65.87 13.49
CA THR A 52 -9.14 -67.24 13.55
C THR A 52 -8.17 -67.69 12.45
N ALA A 53 -6.88 -67.71 12.83
CA ALA A 53 -5.88 -68.72 12.46
C ALA A 53 -6.12 -69.53 11.15
N THR A 54 -6.00 -68.87 10.01
CA THR A 54 -5.78 -69.53 8.71
C THR A 54 -4.50 -68.96 8.08
N ASN A 55 -3.79 -69.77 7.30
CA ASN A 55 -2.40 -69.58 6.91
C ASN A 55 -2.07 -68.15 6.42
N ARG A 56 -1.43 -67.34 7.28
CA ARG A 56 -0.77 -66.09 6.85
C ARG A 56 0.36 -66.45 5.90
N LYS A 57 0.24 -66.04 4.63
CA LYS A 57 1.39 -66.06 3.69
C LYS A 57 2.50 -65.19 4.29
N SER A 58 3.74 -65.66 4.20
CA SER A 58 4.91 -64.91 4.66
C SER A 58 5.11 -63.67 3.79
N LEU A 59 5.14 -62.48 4.40
CA LEU A 59 5.43 -61.23 3.72
C LEU A 59 6.94 -60.95 3.74
N ASN A 60 7.48 -60.57 2.59
CA ASN A 60 8.85 -60.12 2.39
C ASN A 60 8.89 -59.06 1.27
N PHE A 61 10.04 -58.43 1.02
CA PHE A 61 10.14 -57.37 0.00
C PHE A 61 9.94 -57.85 -1.45
N GLN A 62 9.93 -59.15 -1.72
CA GLN A 62 9.69 -59.69 -3.07
C GLN A 62 8.19 -59.77 -3.39
N ASN A 63 7.36 -60.17 -2.42
CA ASN A 63 5.90 -60.28 -2.59
C ASN A 63 5.11 -59.07 -2.05
N LEU A 64 5.79 -58.13 -1.37
CA LEU A 64 5.17 -56.89 -0.89
C LEU A 64 4.49 -56.04 -1.99
N PRO A 65 5.03 -55.90 -3.22
CA PRO A 65 4.33 -55.14 -4.27
C PRO A 65 2.97 -55.75 -4.64
N GLU A 66 2.89 -57.06 -4.83
CA GLU A 66 1.62 -57.76 -5.13
C GLU A 66 0.62 -57.65 -3.98
N HIS A 67 1.11 -57.69 -2.73
CA HIS A 67 0.28 -57.47 -1.56
C HIS A 67 -0.21 -56.02 -1.43
N LEU A 68 0.63 -55.04 -1.80
CA LEU A 68 0.24 -53.63 -1.87
C LEU A 68 -0.81 -53.40 -2.96
N ASP A 69 -0.66 -53.99 -4.15
CA ASP A 69 -1.68 -53.89 -5.19
C ASP A 69 -3.03 -54.50 -4.76
N GLN A 70 -3.00 -55.61 -4.00
CA GLN A 70 -4.21 -56.18 -3.37
C GLN A 70 -4.79 -55.27 -2.27
N LEU A 71 -3.95 -54.70 -1.40
CA LEU A 71 -4.39 -53.81 -0.33
C LEU A 71 -4.96 -52.49 -0.87
N LEU A 72 -4.37 -51.96 -1.94
CA LEU A 72 -4.75 -50.74 -2.63
C LEU A 72 -5.82 -50.95 -3.70
N HIS A 73 -6.24 -52.20 -3.94
CA HIS A 73 -7.42 -52.45 -4.72
C HIS A 73 -8.64 -51.76 -4.06
N VAL A 74 -9.45 -51.18 -4.92
CA VAL A 74 -10.74 -50.58 -4.66
C VAL A 74 -11.62 -51.20 -5.73
N ASP A 75 -12.76 -51.77 -5.36
CA ASP A 75 -13.63 -52.47 -6.30
C ASP A 75 -14.11 -51.49 -7.38
N ILE A 76 -13.62 -51.67 -8.61
CA ILE A 76 -13.78 -50.72 -9.73
C ILE A 76 -15.18 -50.84 -10.37
N GLU A 77 -15.98 -51.82 -9.96
CA GLU A 77 -17.36 -52.02 -10.41
C GLU A 77 -18.26 -50.79 -10.14
N ASP A 78 -17.89 -49.93 -9.17
CA ASP A 78 -18.52 -48.63 -8.88
C ASP A 78 -17.94 -47.42 -9.65
N GLU A 79 -16.83 -47.56 -10.40
CA GLU A 79 -16.26 -46.50 -11.24
C GLU A 79 -16.50 -46.72 -12.75
N GLU A 80 -16.40 -47.95 -13.27
CA GLU A 80 -16.74 -48.22 -14.69
C GLU A 80 -18.26 -48.25 -14.97
N SER A 81 -19.08 -48.38 -13.93
CA SER A 81 -20.54 -48.22 -14.01
C SER A 81 -21.01 -46.75 -13.98
N GLN A 82 -20.10 -45.78 -13.82
CA GLN A 82 -20.40 -44.33 -13.88
C GLN A 82 -20.57 -43.83 -15.33
N GLY A 83 -21.52 -44.44 -16.04
CA GLY A 83 -22.28 -43.70 -17.05
C GLY A 83 -22.90 -42.45 -16.42
N GLN A 84 -23.16 -41.42 -17.24
CA GLN A 84 -23.65 -40.08 -16.83
C GLN A 84 -24.43 -40.10 -15.51
N ILE A 85 -23.83 -39.57 -14.44
CA ILE A 85 -24.47 -39.50 -13.12
C ILE A 85 -25.83 -38.84 -13.29
N GLU A 86 -26.89 -39.58 -12.97
CA GLU A 86 -28.24 -39.17 -13.31
C GLU A 86 -28.55 -37.79 -12.71
N GLY A 87 -28.94 -36.85 -13.56
CA GLY A 87 -29.16 -35.46 -13.15
C GLY A 87 -28.03 -34.49 -13.47
N ARG A 88 -26.93 -34.90 -14.13
CA ARG A 88 -25.79 -34.06 -14.49
C ARG A 88 -25.41 -34.19 -15.97
N LEU A 89 -25.13 -33.07 -16.64
CA LEU A 89 -24.70 -33.01 -18.05
C LEU A 89 -23.46 -32.10 -18.18
N GLY A 90 -22.46 -32.54 -18.94
CA GLY A 90 -21.20 -31.80 -19.17
C GLY A 90 -19.94 -32.61 -18.80
N PRO A 91 -18.73 -32.07 -19.03
CA PRO A 91 -17.46 -32.73 -18.73
C PRO A 91 -17.33 -33.09 -17.24
N SER A 92 -16.52 -34.10 -16.92
CA SER A 92 -16.27 -34.54 -15.53
C SER A 92 -15.54 -33.47 -14.72
N THR A 93 -14.50 -32.86 -15.29
CA THR A 93 -13.90 -31.61 -14.79
C THR A 93 -14.84 -30.44 -15.06
N VAL A 94 -15.14 -29.65 -14.04
CA VAL A 94 -16.07 -28.51 -14.15
C VAL A 94 -15.30 -27.20 -13.98
N VAL A 95 -15.43 -26.31 -14.98
CA VAL A 95 -14.77 -25.00 -15.04
C VAL A 95 -15.72 -23.94 -15.58
N LEU A 96 -15.29 -22.67 -15.63
CA LEU A 96 -15.99 -21.58 -16.30
C LEU A 96 -15.82 -21.68 -17.84
N ASP A 97 -16.93 -21.57 -18.57
CA ASP A 97 -16.94 -21.66 -20.05
C ASP A 97 -16.63 -20.29 -20.68
N HIS A 98 -15.34 -20.11 -20.97
CA HIS A 98 -14.78 -18.96 -21.68
C HIS A 98 -14.88 -19.07 -23.22
N THR A 99 -15.58 -20.07 -23.76
CA THR A 99 -15.66 -20.34 -25.22
C THR A 99 -17.02 -20.04 -25.82
N GLY A 100 -18.12 -20.27 -25.10
CA GLY A 100 -19.48 -19.90 -25.50
C GLY A 100 -20.43 -19.62 -24.32
N GLY A 101 -19.89 -19.61 -23.10
CA GLY A 101 -20.66 -19.53 -21.86
C GLY A 101 -20.77 -18.13 -21.25
N PHE A 102 -20.20 -17.11 -21.90
CA PHE A 102 -20.03 -15.77 -21.33
C PHE A 102 -20.56 -14.62 -22.21
N GLU A 103 -20.78 -13.48 -21.59
CA GLU A 103 -21.23 -12.21 -22.19
C GLU A 103 -20.51 -11.03 -21.49
N GLY A 104 -20.12 -10.00 -22.25
CA GLY A 104 -19.28 -8.91 -21.75
C GLY A 104 -17.78 -9.24 -21.65
N LEU A 105 -17.00 -8.34 -21.04
CA LEU A 105 -15.55 -8.47 -20.91
C LEU A 105 -15.19 -9.00 -19.52
N LEU A 106 -14.60 -10.19 -19.47
CA LEU A 106 -14.20 -10.89 -18.26
C LEU A 106 -12.75 -11.37 -18.40
N LEU A 107 -11.94 -11.21 -17.34
CA LEU A 107 -10.66 -11.90 -17.23
C LEU A 107 -10.87 -13.18 -16.43
N VAL A 108 -10.44 -14.32 -16.97
CA VAL A 108 -10.54 -15.64 -16.34
C VAL A 108 -9.13 -16.16 -16.07
N ASN A 109 -8.90 -16.71 -14.88
CA ASN A 109 -7.59 -17.27 -14.50
C ASN A 109 -7.25 -18.54 -15.32
N ASP A 110 -5.97 -18.91 -15.36
CA ASP A 110 -5.47 -20.13 -16.04
C ASP A 110 -6.13 -21.43 -15.56
N ASP A 111 -6.58 -21.49 -14.30
CA ASP A 111 -7.30 -22.65 -13.74
C ASP A 111 -8.79 -22.70 -14.14
N LEU A 112 -9.28 -21.68 -14.85
CA LEU A 112 -10.67 -21.47 -15.27
C LEU A 112 -11.68 -21.52 -14.11
N LEU A 113 -11.23 -21.19 -12.89
CA LEU A 113 -12.06 -21.12 -11.68
C LEU A 113 -12.13 -19.71 -11.10
N GLY A 114 -11.10 -18.89 -11.28
CA GLY A 114 -11.13 -17.46 -10.93
C GLY A 114 -11.62 -16.57 -12.07
N VAL A 115 -12.38 -15.52 -11.77
CA VAL A 115 -12.90 -14.55 -12.76
C VAL A 115 -12.99 -13.12 -12.20
N ILE A 116 -12.70 -12.13 -13.05
CA ILE A 116 -12.74 -10.69 -12.75
C ILE A 116 -13.57 -9.95 -13.82
N GLY A 117 -14.49 -9.09 -13.38
CA GLY A 117 -15.32 -8.24 -14.25
C GLY A 117 -14.56 -7.07 -14.85
N HIS A 118 -14.64 -6.89 -16.17
CA HIS A 118 -14.06 -5.75 -16.90
C HIS A 118 -15.07 -4.98 -17.78
N SER A 119 -16.34 -5.38 -17.78
CA SER A 119 -17.49 -4.63 -18.30
C SER A 119 -18.45 -4.19 -17.18
N ASN A 120 -19.50 -3.43 -17.53
CA ASN A 120 -20.49 -2.95 -16.55
C ASN A 120 -21.15 -4.10 -15.77
N PHE A 121 -21.53 -5.18 -16.45
CA PHE A 121 -22.08 -6.38 -15.83
C PHE A 121 -21.78 -7.63 -16.70
N GLY A 122 -20.54 -8.12 -16.63
CA GLY A 122 -20.12 -9.29 -17.41
C GLY A 122 -20.64 -10.59 -16.79
N THR A 123 -21.16 -11.50 -17.59
CA THR A 123 -21.79 -12.75 -17.13
C THR A 123 -21.07 -13.99 -17.65
N ILE A 124 -20.87 -15.01 -16.82
CA ILE A 124 -20.28 -16.31 -17.24
C ILE A 124 -20.97 -17.49 -16.57
N ARG A 125 -21.05 -18.61 -17.29
CA ARG A 125 -21.59 -19.90 -16.86
C ARG A 125 -20.48 -20.95 -16.72
N SER A 126 -20.72 -22.01 -15.96
CA SER A 126 -19.83 -23.18 -15.97
C SER A 126 -20.08 -24.07 -17.20
N THR A 127 -19.16 -25.00 -17.45
CA THR A 127 -19.25 -26.01 -18.53
C THR A 127 -20.30 -27.10 -18.30
N THR A 128 -20.91 -27.16 -17.11
CA THR A 128 -21.67 -28.34 -16.64
C THR A 128 -22.97 -27.89 -15.97
N CYS A 129 -24.07 -28.57 -16.28
CA CYS A 129 -25.39 -28.29 -15.72
C CYS A 129 -26.03 -29.51 -15.05
N VAL A 130 -27.08 -29.24 -14.28
CA VAL A 130 -27.83 -30.25 -13.51
C VAL A 130 -29.34 -30.16 -13.75
N TYR A 131 -30.02 -31.30 -13.77
CA TYR A 131 -31.44 -31.44 -14.11
C TYR A 131 -32.25 -32.36 -13.17
N LYS A 132 -31.60 -33.09 -12.26
CA LYS A 132 -32.20 -33.95 -11.22
C LYS A 132 -31.24 -34.04 -10.02
N GLY A 133 -31.71 -34.33 -8.82
CA GLY A 133 -30.84 -34.49 -7.64
C GLY A 133 -30.49 -33.18 -6.93
N LYS A 134 -29.64 -33.30 -5.90
CA LYS A 134 -29.24 -32.20 -5.00
C LYS A 134 -27.77 -31.84 -5.19
N TRP A 135 -27.50 -30.61 -5.62
CA TRP A 135 -26.17 -30.16 -6.04
C TRP A 135 -25.72 -28.89 -5.35
N VAL A 136 -24.43 -28.79 -5.08
CA VAL A 136 -23.79 -27.63 -4.43
C VAL A 136 -22.48 -27.25 -5.12
N TYR A 137 -22.22 -25.96 -5.22
CA TYR A 137 -20.89 -25.42 -5.47
C TYR A 137 -20.60 -24.28 -4.49
N GLU A 138 -19.33 -23.98 -4.28
CA GLU A 138 -18.89 -22.85 -3.46
C GLU A 138 -18.35 -21.73 -4.34
N VAL A 139 -18.67 -20.48 -3.99
CA VAL A 139 -18.06 -19.28 -4.58
C VAL A 139 -17.37 -18.50 -3.49
N LEU A 140 -16.10 -18.24 -3.72
CA LEU A 140 -15.23 -17.50 -2.85
C LEU A 140 -15.18 -16.04 -3.30
N ILE A 141 -15.77 -15.17 -2.48
CA ILE A 141 -15.90 -13.74 -2.72
C ILE A 141 -14.50 -13.11 -2.62
N SER A 142 -13.96 -12.49 -3.68
CA SER A 142 -12.63 -11.84 -3.62
C SER A 142 -12.70 -10.32 -3.47
N SER A 143 -13.79 -9.70 -3.90
CA SER A 143 -14.14 -8.28 -3.69
C SER A 143 -15.60 -8.17 -3.26
N GLN A 144 -16.07 -6.96 -2.88
CA GLN A 144 -17.34 -6.80 -2.13
C GLN A 144 -18.37 -5.87 -2.81
N GLY A 145 -18.26 -5.62 -4.11
CA GLY A 145 -19.20 -4.81 -4.88
C GLY A 145 -20.35 -5.60 -5.51
N LEU A 146 -20.86 -5.09 -6.63
CA LEU A 146 -22.10 -5.55 -7.27
C LEU A 146 -21.88 -6.84 -8.08
N MET A 147 -22.43 -7.93 -7.57
CA MET A 147 -22.39 -9.24 -8.23
C MET A 147 -23.71 -9.97 -8.00
N GLN A 148 -24.07 -10.88 -8.89
CA GLN A 148 -25.21 -11.79 -8.76
C GLN A 148 -24.71 -13.22 -8.96
N ILE A 149 -24.83 -14.07 -7.95
CA ILE A 149 -24.33 -15.47 -7.97
C ILE A 149 -25.53 -16.42 -7.94
N GLY A 150 -25.58 -17.40 -8.83
CA GLY A 150 -26.58 -18.46 -8.75
C GLY A 150 -26.69 -19.32 -9.99
N TRP A 151 -27.92 -19.65 -10.38
CA TRP A 151 -28.21 -20.69 -11.38
C TRP A 151 -28.99 -20.13 -12.56
N CYS A 152 -28.72 -20.58 -13.78
CA CYS A 152 -29.48 -20.21 -14.97
C CYS A 152 -29.62 -21.37 -15.96
N THR A 153 -30.62 -21.32 -16.84
CA THR A 153 -30.76 -22.30 -17.93
C THR A 153 -30.01 -21.88 -19.19
N ILE A 154 -29.82 -22.82 -20.13
CA ILE A 154 -29.16 -22.55 -21.42
C ILE A 154 -29.88 -21.46 -22.24
N ASN A 155 -31.19 -21.31 -22.05
CA ASN A 155 -32.07 -20.37 -22.77
C ASN A 155 -32.00 -18.93 -22.23
N CYS A 156 -31.36 -18.70 -21.09
CA CYS A 156 -31.13 -17.37 -20.55
C CYS A 156 -30.19 -16.59 -21.49
N ARG A 157 -30.63 -15.41 -21.91
CA ARG A 157 -29.80 -14.44 -22.65
C ARG A 157 -29.43 -13.33 -21.69
N PHE A 158 -28.17 -12.91 -21.74
CA PHE A 158 -27.61 -11.85 -20.90
C PHE A 158 -27.12 -10.72 -21.80
N ASN A 159 -26.85 -9.57 -21.20
CA ASN A 159 -26.17 -8.44 -21.82
C ASN A 159 -25.40 -7.67 -20.73
N GLN A 160 -24.90 -6.46 -21.03
CA GLN A 160 -24.12 -5.69 -20.06
C GLN A 160 -24.95 -4.97 -18.97
N GLU A 161 -26.28 -5.13 -18.99
CA GLU A 161 -27.22 -4.57 -18.01
C GLU A 161 -28.06 -5.67 -17.31
N GLU A 162 -28.42 -6.74 -18.03
CA GLU A 162 -29.20 -7.89 -17.53
C GLU A 162 -28.32 -9.13 -17.32
N GLY A 163 -28.25 -9.60 -16.08
CA GLY A 163 -27.42 -10.71 -15.63
C GLY A 163 -28.19 -11.91 -15.06
N VAL A 164 -27.48 -12.75 -14.30
CA VAL A 164 -28.03 -13.94 -13.67
C VAL A 164 -29.01 -13.52 -12.58
N GLY A 165 -30.29 -13.87 -12.77
CA GLY A 165 -31.37 -13.45 -11.88
C GLY A 165 -32.30 -12.42 -12.50
N ASP A 166 -31.96 -11.83 -13.66
CA ASP A 166 -32.83 -10.86 -14.34
C ASP A 166 -33.77 -11.54 -15.37
N THR A 167 -33.54 -12.81 -15.71
CA THR A 167 -34.41 -13.61 -16.58
C THR A 167 -35.23 -14.65 -15.81
N HIS A 168 -36.40 -15.04 -16.35
CA HIS A 168 -37.37 -15.95 -15.71
C HIS A 168 -36.80 -17.31 -15.26
N ASN A 169 -35.87 -17.88 -16.04
CA ASN A 169 -35.20 -19.15 -15.73
C ASN A 169 -33.78 -18.96 -15.16
N SER A 170 -33.53 -17.80 -14.53
CA SER A 170 -32.30 -17.51 -13.79
C SER A 170 -32.61 -17.03 -12.39
N TYR A 171 -31.82 -17.47 -11.42
CA TYR A 171 -32.03 -17.29 -10.00
C TYR A 171 -30.71 -16.94 -9.34
N ALA A 172 -30.61 -15.78 -8.68
CA ALA A 172 -29.37 -15.35 -8.05
C ALA A 172 -29.55 -14.73 -6.67
N TYR A 173 -28.43 -14.69 -5.96
CA TYR A 173 -28.23 -13.97 -4.72
C TYR A 173 -27.19 -12.86 -4.94
N ASP A 174 -27.52 -11.67 -4.44
CA ASP A 174 -26.67 -10.49 -4.39
C ASP A 174 -26.50 -10.09 -2.92
N GLY A 175 -25.35 -10.45 -2.36
CA GLY A 175 -24.99 -10.14 -0.98
C GLY A 175 -24.46 -8.71 -0.79
N ASN A 176 -24.28 -7.91 -1.84
CA ASN A 176 -24.00 -6.48 -1.66
C ASN A 176 -25.30 -5.70 -1.40
N ARG A 177 -26.36 -6.03 -2.15
CA ARG A 177 -27.70 -5.43 -2.00
C ARG A 177 -28.63 -6.22 -1.07
N VAL A 178 -28.17 -7.35 -0.50
CA VAL A 178 -28.88 -8.25 0.44
C VAL A 178 -30.22 -8.73 -0.14
N ARG A 179 -30.17 -9.24 -1.37
CA ARG A 179 -31.34 -9.52 -2.21
C ARG A 179 -31.20 -10.81 -3.00
N LYS A 180 -32.35 -11.43 -3.28
CA LYS A 180 -32.50 -12.49 -4.29
C LYS A 180 -33.16 -11.92 -5.55
N TRP A 181 -32.79 -12.48 -6.70
CA TRP A 181 -33.14 -12.00 -8.04
C TRP A 181 -33.73 -13.13 -8.89
N ASN A 182 -34.94 -12.90 -9.42
CA ASN A 182 -35.58 -13.70 -10.47
C ASN A 182 -36.61 -12.81 -11.19
N VAL A 183 -36.16 -12.07 -12.23
CA VAL A 183 -36.85 -10.96 -12.93
C VAL A 183 -37.14 -9.73 -12.04
N THR A 184 -37.47 -9.98 -10.78
CA THR A 184 -37.70 -8.98 -9.74
C THR A 184 -36.78 -9.25 -8.55
N THR A 185 -36.59 -8.23 -7.72
CA THR A 185 -35.68 -8.29 -6.57
C THR A 185 -36.44 -8.22 -5.24
N THR A 186 -36.13 -9.13 -4.33
CA THR A 186 -36.69 -9.18 -2.97
C THR A 186 -35.59 -9.33 -1.92
N ASN A 187 -35.79 -8.78 -0.72
CA ASN A 187 -34.81 -8.86 0.36
C ASN A 187 -34.59 -10.33 0.78
N TYR A 188 -33.34 -10.77 0.86
CA TYR A 188 -32.97 -12.13 1.23
C TYR A 188 -31.51 -12.22 1.65
N GLY A 189 -31.19 -13.11 2.59
CA GLY A 189 -29.83 -13.39 3.03
C GLY A 189 -29.22 -12.30 3.92
N LYS A 190 -27.92 -12.07 3.77
CA LYS A 190 -27.10 -11.14 4.57
C LYS A 190 -26.23 -10.30 3.64
N ALA A 191 -25.44 -9.39 4.21
CA ALA A 191 -24.32 -8.83 3.45
C ALA A 191 -23.32 -9.95 3.11
N TRP A 192 -22.54 -9.83 2.02
CA TRP A 192 -21.27 -10.55 1.85
C TRP A 192 -20.06 -9.64 2.08
N ALA A 193 -18.89 -10.24 2.27
CA ALA A 193 -17.63 -9.56 2.52
C ALA A 193 -16.50 -10.26 1.75
N ALA A 194 -15.43 -9.52 1.44
CA ALA A 194 -14.27 -10.10 0.78
C ALA A 194 -13.68 -11.26 1.62
N GLY A 195 -13.53 -12.42 1.00
CA GLY A 195 -13.09 -13.68 1.57
C GLY A 195 -14.16 -14.49 2.30
N ASP A 196 -15.45 -14.18 2.14
CA ASP A 196 -16.54 -15.10 2.47
C ASP A 196 -16.68 -16.21 1.41
N ILE A 197 -17.28 -17.33 1.81
CA ILE A 197 -17.69 -18.42 0.92
C ILE A 197 -19.21 -18.49 0.88
N VAL A 198 -19.78 -18.36 -0.32
CA VAL A 198 -21.20 -18.60 -0.61
C VAL A 198 -21.36 -20.03 -1.15
N SER A 199 -22.00 -20.92 -0.39
CA SER A 199 -22.42 -22.22 -0.91
C SER A 199 -23.76 -22.03 -1.61
N CYS A 200 -23.84 -22.42 -2.88
CA CYS A 200 -25.04 -22.28 -3.72
C CYS A 200 -25.69 -23.65 -3.89
N LEU A 201 -26.88 -23.84 -3.33
CA LEU A 201 -27.55 -25.14 -3.26
C LEU A 201 -28.77 -25.17 -4.17
N ILE A 202 -28.91 -26.23 -4.96
CA ILE A 202 -30.10 -26.52 -5.75
C ILE A 202 -30.59 -27.95 -5.48
N ASP A 203 -31.86 -28.08 -5.15
CA ASP A 203 -32.56 -29.34 -4.92
C ASP A 203 -33.60 -29.49 -6.02
N LEU A 204 -33.29 -30.28 -7.05
CA LEU A 204 -34.18 -30.46 -8.19
C LEU A 204 -35.25 -31.53 -7.93
N ASP A 205 -35.08 -32.34 -6.88
CA ASP A 205 -36.05 -33.34 -6.46
C ASP A 205 -37.24 -32.66 -5.76
N ASP A 206 -36.97 -31.72 -4.85
CA ASP A 206 -37.99 -30.88 -4.20
C ASP A 206 -38.38 -29.66 -5.05
N GLY A 207 -37.43 -29.15 -5.84
CA GLY A 207 -37.61 -27.95 -6.68
C GLY A 207 -37.32 -26.65 -5.92
N THR A 208 -36.33 -26.67 -5.03
CA THR A 208 -35.93 -25.55 -4.18
C THR A 208 -34.48 -25.12 -4.42
N LEU A 209 -34.17 -23.87 -4.08
CA LEU A 209 -32.85 -23.27 -4.21
C LEU A 209 -32.57 -22.46 -2.95
N SER A 210 -31.39 -22.65 -2.35
CA SER A 210 -30.98 -21.96 -1.13
C SER A 210 -29.49 -21.58 -1.19
N PHE A 211 -29.08 -20.68 -0.29
CA PHE A 211 -27.71 -20.24 -0.17
C PHE A 211 -27.25 -20.36 1.28
N CYS A 212 -25.99 -20.72 1.48
CA CYS A 212 -25.30 -20.60 2.77
C CYS A 212 -24.17 -19.58 2.66
N LEU A 213 -23.91 -18.85 3.74
CA LEU A 213 -22.76 -17.96 3.86
C LEU A 213 -21.86 -18.47 4.98
N ASN A 214 -20.60 -18.82 4.66
CA ASN A 214 -19.64 -19.42 5.57
C ASN A 214 -20.21 -20.65 6.33
N GLY A 215 -20.98 -21.48 5.62
CA GLY A 215 -21.67 -22.66 6.16
C GLY A 215 -23.00 -22.40 6.88
N VAL A 216 -23.35 -21.14 7.16
CA VAL A 216 -24.63 -20.78 7.81
C VAL A 216 -25.72 -20.60 6.75
N SER A 217 -26.82 -21.36 6.86
CA SER A 217 -27.96 -21.25 5.94
C SER A 217 -28.63 -19.87 6.01
N LEU A 218 -28.97 -19.32 4.85
CA LEU A 218 -29.74 -18.09 4.68
C LEU A 218 -31.24 -18.35 4.49
N GLY A 219 -31.69 -19.61 4.63
CA GLY A 219 -33.05 -20.06 4.36
C GLY A 219 -33.32 -20.33 2.88
N THR A 220 -34.52 -20.81 2.54
CA THR A 220 -34.91 -21.07 1.15
C THR A 220 -35.02 -19.76 0.36
N ALA A 221 -34.31 -19.66 -0.77
CA ALA A 221 -34.37 -18.51 -1.65
C ALA A 221 -35.52 -18.63 -2.65
N PHE A 222 -35.65 -19.79 -3.31
CA PHE A 222 -36.67 -20.03 -4.32
C PHE A 222 -37.27 -21.43 -4.15
N GLU A 223 -38.54 -21.55 -4.53
CA GLU A 223 -39.36 -22.76 -4.47
C GLU A 223 -40.08 -22.91 -5.81
N ASN A 224 -40.55 -24.12 -6.13
CA ASN A 224 -41.23 -24.43 -7.39
C ASN A 224 -40.41 -24.11 -8.64
N LEU A 225 -39.11 -24.44 -8.61
CA LEU A 225 -38.23 -24.36 -9.79
C LEU A 225 -38.86 -25.06 -11.00
N SER A 226 -38.70 -24.47 -12.19
CA SER A 226 -39.18 -25.05 -13.45
C SER A 226 -38.37 -26.31 -13.79
N ARG A 227 -39.06 -27.45 -13.91
CA ARG A 227 -38.50 -28.80 -14.09
C ARG A 227 -39.19 -29.52 -15.25
N GLY A 228 -38.45 -30.34 -15.99
CA GLY A 228 -38.98 -31.10 -17.12
C GLY A 228 -37.95 -31.32 -18.24
N LEU A 229 -38.40 -31.89 -19.36
CA LEU A 229 -37.56 -32.09 -20.54
C LEU A 229 -37.01 -30.75 -21.06
N GLY A 230 -35.69 -30.69 -21.27
CA GLY A 230 -34.99 -29.48 -21.72
C GLY A 230 -34.62 -28.48 -20.61
N MET A 231 -35.00 -28.73 -19.35
CA MET A 231 -34.66 -27.86 -18.22
C MET A 231 -33.43 -28.37 -17.47
N ALA A 232 -32.30 -27.69 -17.64
CA ALA A 232 -31.07 -27.93 -16.90
C ALA A 232 -30.42 -26.60 -16.48
N TYR A 233 -29.87 -26.58 -15.26
CA TYR A 233 -29.35 -25.39 -14.59
C TYR A 233 -27.82 -25.41 -14.51
N PHE A 234 -27.20 -24.35 -15.01
CA PHE A 234 -25.77 -24.07 -14.94
C PHE A 234 -25.51 -23.13 -13.76
N PRO A 235 -24.48 -23.38 -12.93
CA PRO A 235 -23.85 -22.33 -12.13
C PRO A 235 -23.45 -21.15 -13.00
N ALA A 236 -23.72 -19.95 -12.54
CA ALA A 236 -23.45 -18.72 -13.25
C ALA A 236 -23.21 -17.55 -12.29
N ILE A 237 -22.53 -16.53 -12.80
CA ILE A 237 -22.31 -15.27 -12.09
C ILE A 237 -22.36 -14.08 -13.05
N SER A 238 -22.87 -12.95 -12.57
CA SER A 238 -22.68 -11.63 -13.18
C SER A 238 -21.84 -10.74 -12.26
N LEU A 239 -20.88 -10.01 -12.84
CA LEU A 239 -19.84 -9.25 -12.14
C LEU A 239 -19.78 -7.82 -12.68
N SER A 240 -19.80 -6.81 -11.80
CA SER A 240 -19.48 -5.44 -12.21
C SER A 240 -17.98 -5.21 -12.38
N PHE A 241 -17.62 -4.08 -12.98
CA PHE A 241 -16.24 -3.67 -13.21
C PHE A 241 -15.35 -3.77 -11.96
N LYS A 242 -14.19 -4.44 -12.09
CA LYS A 242 -13.21 -4.79 -11.06
C LYS A 242 -13.69 -5.76 -9.96
N GLU A 243 -14.90 -6.30 -10.04
CA GLU A 243 -15.35 -7.32 -9.08
C GLU A 243 -14.81 -8.71 -9.43
N SER A 244 -14.53 -9.53 -8.41
CA SER A 244 -13.79 -10.79 -8.57
C SER A 244 -14.25 -11.89 -7.61
N VAL A 245 -14.22 -13.13 -8.10
CA VAL A 245 -14.52 -14.35 -7.33
C VAL A 245 -13.64 -15.53 -7.77
N ALA A 246 -13.64 -16.61 -6.98
CA ALA A 246 -13.15 -17.91 -7.40
C ALA A 246 -14.15 -19.03 -7.08
N PHE A 247 -14.38 -19.95 -8.01
CA PHE A 247 -15.30 -21.07 -7.85
C PHE A 247 -14.61 -22.32 -7.30
N ASN A 248 -15.35 -23.11 -6.52
CA ASN A 248 -15.03 -24.50 -6.24
C ASN A 248 -16.24 -25.37 -6.56
N PHE A 249 -16.20 -26.03 -7.71
CA PHE A 249 -17.21 -27.01 -8.14
C PHE A 249 -17.00 -28.41 -7.54
N GLY A 250 -15.94 -28.62 -6.75
CA GLY A 250 -15.48 -29.93 -6.26
C GLY A 250 -14.07 -30.33 -6.73
N SER A 251 -13.37 -29.46 -7.48
CA SER A 251 -11.97 -29.67 -7.86
C SER A 251 -10.99 -29.62 -6.68
N ARG A 252 -11.42 -29.03 -5.56
CA ARG A 252 -10.79 -29.11 -4.23
C ARG A 252 -11.87 -29.50 -3.21
N PRO A 253 -11.53 -30.06 -2.04
CA PRO A 253 -12.49 -30.28 -0.96
C PRO A 253 -13.34 -29.03 -0.67
N LEU A 254 -14.66 -29.20 -0.54
CA LEU A 254 -15.55 -28.12 -0.13
C LEU A 254 -15.22 -27.69 1.30
N ARG A 255 -15.24 -26.39 1.59
CA ARG A 255 -14.97 -25.87 2.93
C ARG A 255 -16.16 -26.09 3.87
N TYR A 256 -17.37 -26.01 3.34
CA TYR A 256 -18.64 -26.17 4.03
C TYR A 256 -19.51 -27.22 3.30
N PRO A 257 -19.13 -28.52 3.36
CA PRO A 257 -19.94 -29.58 2.77
C PRO A 257 -21.31 -29.65 3.45
N VAL A 258 -22.37 -29.83 2.64
CA VAL A 258 -23.76 -29.87 3.14
C VAL A 258 -24.34 -31.26 2.97
N THR A 259 -24.85 -31.82 4.07
CA THR A 259 -25.41 -33.18 4.12
C THR A 259 -26.51 -33.37 3.06
N GLY A 260 -26.38 -34.41 2.25
CA GLY A 260 -27.34 -34.76 1.19
C GLY A 260 -27.11 -34.07 -0.16
N TYR A 261 -26.22 -33.08 -0.25
CA TYR A 261 -25.86 -32.41 -1.51
C TYR A 261 -24.55 -32.95 -2.08
N ARG A 262 -24.42 -33.00 -3.42
CA ARG A 262 -23.21 -33.43 -4.13
C ARG A 262 -22.49 -32.25 -4.80
N PRO A 263 -21.15 -32.22 -4.82
CA PRO A 263 -20.41 -31.29 -5.67
C PRO A 263 -20.66 -31.60 -7.16
N LEU A 264 -20.51 -30.60 -8.04
CA LEU A 264 -20.68 -30.81 -9.49
C LEU A 264 -19.49 -31.56 -10.13
N GLN A 265 -18.34 -31.56 -9.46
CA GLN A 265 -17.19 -32.40 -9.78
C GLN A 265 -16.97 -33.37 -8.61
N ASP A 266 -17.07 -34.67 -8.88
CA ASP A 266 -16.92 -35.68 -7.84
C ASP A 266 -15.49 -35.71 -7.26
N PRO A 267 -15.35 -35.96 -5.93
CA PRO A 267 -14.06 -36.27 -5.32
C PRO A 267 -13.44 -37.51 -5.99
N PRO A 268 -12.11 -37.56 -6.19
CA PRO A 268 -11.44 -38.72 -6.78
C PRO A 268 -11.37 -39.88 -5.76
N ARG A 269 -12.46 -40.64 -5.64
CA ARG A 269 -12.68 -41.63 -4.56
C ARG A 269 -11.61 -42.70 -4.52
N ALA A 270 -11.30 -43.37 -5.63
CA ALA A 270 -10.24 -44.38 -5.68
C ALA A 270 -8.85 -43.81 -5.33
N ASP A 271 -8.54 -42.56 -5.69
CA ASP A 271 -7.29 -41.91 -5.28
C ASP A 271 -7.26 -41.62 -3.77
N LEU A 272 -8.37 -41.13 -3.21
CA LEU A 272 -8.50 -40.80 -1.79
C LEU A 272 -8.38 -42.04 -0.92
N VAL A 273 -9.09 -43.13 -1.25
CA VAL A 273 -9.01 -44.39 -0.49
C VAL A 273 -7.59 -44.96 -0.53
N ARG A 274 -6.94 -44.97 -1.70
CA ARG A 274 -5.53 -45.40 -1.83
C ARG A 274 -4.58 -44.51 -1.03
N ALA A 275 -4.73 -43.18 -1.11
CA ALA A 275 -3.91 -42.24 -0.37
C ALA A 275 -4.11 -42.34 1.16
N GLN A 276 -5.33 -42.59 1.63
CA GLN A 276 -5.63 -42.80 3.05
C GLN A 276 -5.04 -44.14 3.56
N LYS A 277 -5.18 -45.23 2.80
CA LYS A 277 -4.53 -46.52 3.11
C LYS A 277 -3.00 -46.35 3.19
N LEU A 278 -2.38 -45.69 2.21
CA LEU A 278 -0.94 -45.40 2.18
C LEU A 278 -0.49 -44.49 3.32
N LEU A 279 -1.27 -43.45 3.66
CA LEU A 279 -1.00 -42.61 4.83
C LEU A 279 -1.07 -43.41 6.13
N GLY A 280 -2.03 -44.33 6.26
CA GLY A 280 -2.13 -45.24 7.41
C GLY A 280 -0.91 -46.14 7.55
N CYS A 281 -0.44 -46.75 6.45
CA CYS A 281 0.81 -47.51 6.42
C CYS A 281 2.02 -46.65 6.78
N PHE A 282 2.12 -45.43 6.24
CA PHE A 282 3.18 -44.48 6.58
C PHE A 282 3.18 -44.11 8.08
N GLN A 283 2.01 -43.81 8.64
CA GLN A 283 1.84 -43.57 10.08
C GLN A 283 2.23 -44.79 10.92
N ALA A 284 1.93 -46.02 10.46
CA ALA A 284 2.37 -47.23 11.13
C ALA A 284 3.90 -47.39 11.13
N VAL A 285 4.60 -47.01 10.04
CA VAL A 285 6.08 -46.95 10.03
C VAL A 285 6.62 -45.93 11.04
N LEU A 286 5.94 -44.80 11.22
CA LEU A 286 6.35 -43.77 12.21
C LEU A 286 6.09 -44.22 13.67
N GLY A 287 5.17 -45.15 13.91
CA GLY A 287 4.79 -45.64 15.24
C GLY A 287 5.47 -46.95 15.69
N VAL A 288 6.27 -47.59 14.82
CA VAL A 288 6.91 -48.88 15.09
C VAL A 288 8.42 -48.81 14.90
N GLU A 289 9.17 -49.04 15.98
CA GLU A 289 10.63 -49.15 15.97
C GLU A 289 11.04 -50.63 15.95
N LEU A 290 12.03 -50.96 15.12
CA LEU A 290 12.64 -52.28 15.05
C LEU A 290 13.81 -52.33 16.04
N ASP A 291 13.74 -53.25 16.99
CA ASP A 291 14.84 -53.58 17.90
C ASP A 291 15.59 -54.81 17.35
N PRO A 292 16.73 -54.63 16.65
CA PRO A 292 17.49 -55.74 16.09
C PRO A 292 18.28 -56.52 17.14
N VAL A 293 18.37 -56.04 18.39
CA VAL A 293 19.14 -56.67 19.47
C VAL A 293 18.26 -57.63 20.27
N GLU A 294 17.05 -57.21 20.65
CA GLU A 294 16.06 -58.09 21.30
C GLU A 294 15.16 -58.85 20.31
N GLY A 295 15.21 -58.51 19.01
CA GLY A 295 14.47 -59.23 17.97
C GLY A 295 12.95 -59.00 18.03
N ARG A 296 12.52 -57.80 18.46
CA ARG A 296 11.12 -57.45 18.74
C ARG A 296 10.69 -56.14 18.07
N LEU A 297 9.37 -55.97 17.97
CA LEU A 297 8.74 -54.70 17.60
C LEU A 297 8.47 -53.87 18.87
N VAL A 298 8.85 -52.60 18.85
CA VAL A 298 8.59 -51.65 19.93
C VAL A 298 7.64 -50.57 19.42
N GLU A 299 6.53 -50.34 20.11
CA GLU A 299 5.64 -49.22 19.79
C GLU A 299 6.21 -47.92 20.37
N LYS A 300 6.17 -46.85 19.58
CA LYS A 300 6.70 -45.54 19.94
C LYS A 300 5.69 -44.45 19.57
N GLU A 301 5.71 -43.36 20.33
CA GLU A 301 5.05 -42.13 19.87
C GLU A 301 5.70 -41.64 18.57
N SER A 302 4.89 -41.38 17.54
CA SER A 302 5.34 -40.85 16.24
C SER A 302 6.02 -39.49 16.34
N SER A 303 5.85 -38.77 17.46
CA SER A 303 6.55 -37.54 17.83
C SER A 303 8.05 -37.72 18.10
N GLN A 304 8.48 -38.95 18.40
CA GLN A 304 9.85 -39.33 18.77
C GLN A 304 10.54 -40.20 17.70
N TRP A 305 9.92 -40.35 16.53
CA TRP A 305 10.50 -41.08 15.42
C TRP A 305 11.74 -40.34 14.88
N GLN A 306 12.73 -41.10 14.39
CA GLN A 306 13.92 -40.57 13.73
C GLN A 306 14.38 -41.58 12.66
N LEU A 307 14.84 -41.08 11.52
CA LEU A 307 15.38 -41.93 10.46
C LEU A 307 16.78 -42.45 10.84
N GLN A 308 16.85 -43.60 11.49
CA GLN A 308 18.10 -44.26 11.90
C GLN A 308 18.87 -44.96 10.75
N GLY A 309 18.49 -44.73 9.49
CA GLY A 309 19.14 -45.36 8.33
C GLY A 309 18.97 -46.87 8.21
N GLN A 310 18.06 -47.48 9.00
CA GLN A 310 17.82 -48.93 8.97
C GLN A 310 17.34 -49.40 7.59
N PRO A 311 18.03 -50.35 6.92
CA PRO A 311 17.70 -50.77 5.55
C PRO A 311 16.27 -51.29 5.39
N THR A 312 15.76 -52.05 6.37
CA THR A 312 14.38 -52.56 6.38
C THR A 312 13.35 -51.43 6.32
N VAL A 313 13.52 -50.38 7.14
CA VAL A 313 12.60 -49.23 7.19
C VAL A 313 12.66 -48.44 5.88
N LEU A 314 13.87 -48.22 5.34
CA LEU A 314 14.07 -47.52 4.08
C LEU A 314 13.44 -48.26 2.88
N LEU A 315 13.57 -49.59 2.81
CA LEU A 315 12.95 -50.40 1.77
C LEU A 315 11.42 -50.38 1.89
N THR A 316 10.87 -50.50 3.09
CA THR A 316 9.41 -50.40 3.32
C THR A 316 8.86 -49.04 2.90
N LEU A 317 9.56 -47.95 3.24
CA LEU A 317 9.20 -46.59 2.81
C LEU A 317 9.30 -46.41 1.30
N ALA A 318 10.32 -46.97 0.63
CA ALA A 318 10.44 -46.94 -0.83
C ALA A 318 9.23 -47.57 -1.53
N HIS A 319 8.74 -48.71 -1.03
CA HIS A 319 7.52 -49.33 -1.56
C HIS A 319 6.27 -48.48 -1.30
N ILE A 320 6.11 -47.87 -0.12
CA ILE A 320 4.98 -46.96 0.16
C ILE A 320 5.03 -45.75 -0.79
N PHE A 321 6.17 -45.07 -0.91
CA PHE A 321 6.30 -43.88 -1.75
C PHE A 321 6.18 -44.18 -3.25
N HIS A 322 6.51 -45.39 -3.72
CA HIS A 322 6.28 -45.79 -5.11
C HIS A 322 4.81 -45.66 -5.55
N HIS A 323 3.86 -45.97 -4.66
CA HIS A 323 2.42 -45.80 -4.92
C HIS A 323 1.88 -44.45 -4.43
N PHE A 324 2.51 -43.83 -3.41
CA PHE A 324 2.03 -42.57 -2.83
C PHE A 324 2.44 -41.33 -3.63
N ALA A 325 3.66 -41.30 -4.19
CA ALA A 325 4.20 -40.13 -4.91
C ALA A 325 3.31 -39.64 -6.07
N PRO A 326 2.75 -40.51 -6.94
CA PRO A 326 1.87 -40.06 -8.02
C PRO A 326 0.54 -39.47 -7.53
N LEU A 327 0.07 -39.90 -6.35
CA LEU A 327 -1.16 -39.37 -5.72
C LEU A 327 -0.89 -38.00 -5.09
N LEU A 328 0.29 -37.79 -4.51
CA LEU A 328 0.72 -36.51 -3.91
C LEU A 328 0.99 -35.38 -4.94
N ARG A 329 0.75 -35.61 -6.23
CA ARG A 329 0.72 -34.56 -7.27
C ARG A 329 -0.69 -34.00 -7.50
N LYS A 330 -1.74 -34.70 -7.06
CA LYS A 330 -3.14 -34.33 -7.28
C LYS A 330 -3.59 -33.34 -6.20
N VAL A 331 -3.99 -32.12 -6.60
CA VAL A 331 -4.38 -31.01 -5.70
C VAL A 331 -5.35 -31.46 -4.60
N TYR A 332 -6.41 -32.19 -4.98
CA TYR A 332 -7.43 -32.68 -4.06
C TYR A 332 -6.84 -33.62 -2.99
N VAL A 333 -5.91 -34.51 -3.37
CA VAL A 333 -5.27 -35.47 -2.45
C VAL A 333 -4.28 -34.76 -1.52
N VAL A 334 -3.47 -33.83 -2.05
CA VAL A 334 -2.55 -33.02 -1.23
C VAL A 334 -3.33 -32.25 -0.16
N GLU A 335 -4.47 -31.66 -0.53
CA GLU A 335 -5.30 -30.91 0.40
C GLU A 335 -6.04 -31.80 1.40
N ALA A 336 -6.71 -32.87 0.94
CA ALA A 336 -7.52 -33.73 1.81
C ALA A 336 -6.68 -34.62 2.74
N VAL A 337 -5.51 -35.07 2.30
CA VAL A 337 -4.71 -36.11 2.97
C VAL A 337 -3.42 -35.54 3.57
N LEU A 338 -2.51 -35.03 2.75
CA LEU A 338 -1.19 -34.59 3.22
C LEU A 338 -1.29 -33.35 4.12
N MET A 339 -2.05 -32.33 3.70
CA MET A 339 -2.21 -31.12 4.50
C MET A 339 -2.96 -31.39 5.80
N SER A 340 -4.07 -32.14 5.77
CA SER A 340 -4.77 -32.58 6.99
C SER A 340 -3.85 -33.31 7.98
N PHE A 341 -2.97 -34.20 7.49
CA PHE A 341 -1.99 -34.89 8.31
C PHE A 341 -0.95 -33.95 8.93
N LEU A 342 -0.36 -33.06 8.13
CA LEU A 342 0.64 -32.10 8.61
C LEU A 342 0.04 -31.10 9.62
N LEU A 343 -1.19 -30.66 9.41
CA LEU A 343 -1.95 -29.82 10.34
C LEU A 343 -2.22 -30.58 11.66
N GLY A 344 -2.68 -31.84 11.59
CA GLY A 344 -2.88 -32.68 12.78
C GLY A 344 -1.60 -32.88 13.62
N ILE A 345 -0.43 -32.99 13.00
CA ILE A 345 0.86 -33.00 13.72
C ILE A 345 1.10 -31.67 14.47
N MET A 346 0.67 -30.53 13.92
CA MET A 346 0.78 -29.22 14.58
C MET A 346 -0.21 -29.03 15.73
N GLU A 347 -1.28 -29.83 15.82
CA GLU A 347 -2.27 -29.75 16.91
C GLU A 347 -1.88 -30.60 18.13
N VAL A 348 -1.35 -31.81 17.91
CA VAL A 348 -1.13 -32.81 18.97
C VAL A 348 0.23 -32.64 19.68
N GLY A 349 1.27 -32.21 18.97
CA GLY A 349 2.64 -32.15 19.50
C GLY A 349 3.05 -30.79 20.09
N THR A 350 4.10 -30.78 20.92
CA THR A 350 4.77 -29.50 21.25
C THR A 350 5.40 -28.90 19.98
N PRO A 351 5.54 -27.57 19.85
CA PRO A 351 6.07 -26.93 18.63
C PRO A 351 7.43 -27.46 18.17
N ALA A 352 8.29 -27.90 19.10
CA ALA A 352 9.59 -28.49 18.77
C ALA A 352 9.49 -29.92 18.21
N GLN A 353 8.64 -30.78 18.79
CA GLN A 353 8.38 -32.13 18.29
C GLN A 353 7.68 -32.08 16.93
N ALA A 354 6.64 -31.26 16.83
CA ALA A 354 5.89 -30.99 15.60
C ALA A 354 6.83 -30.55 14.46
N GLN A 355 7.76 -29.63 14.75
CA GLN A 355 8.80 -29.21 13.81
C GLN A 355 9.72 -30.34 13.36
N SER A 356 10.14 -31.22 14.28
CA SER A 356 11.02 -32.36 13.96
C SER A 356 10.34 -33.33 13.01
N VAL A 357 9.07 -33.69 13.30
CA VAL A 357 8.30 -34.61 12.46
C VAL A 357 8.06 -34.01 11.07
N VAL A 358 7.66 -32.74 10.95
CA VAL A 358 7.48 -32.11 9.62
C VAL A 358 8.79 -32.07 8.83
N ARG A 359 9.91 -31.75 9.48
CA ARG A 359 11.22 -31.80 8.83
C ARG A 359 11.53 -33.20 8.28
N GLN A 360 11.35 -34.24 9.10
CA GLN A 360 11.58 -35.62 8.69
C GLN A 360 10.67 -36.06 7.55
N VAL A 361 9.37 -35.71 7.58
CA VAL A 361 8.44 -36.00 6.47
C VAL A 361 8.95 -35.35 5.18
N LEU A 362 9.43 -34.10 5.23
CA LEU A 362 10.01 -33.41 4.07
C LEU A 362 11.32 -34.08 3.61
N ASP A 363 12.22 -34.45 4.54
CA ASP A 363 13.45 -35.20 4.23
C ASP A 363 13.12 -36.52 3.49
N LEU A 364 12.05 -37.23 3.88
CA LEU A 364 11.57 -38.46 3.23
C LEU A 364 10.96 -38.22 1.84
N LEU A 365 10.17 -37.16 1.66
CA LEU A 365 9.63 -36.79 0.34
C LEU A 365 10.78 -36.53 -0.64
N TRP A 366 11.79 -35.75 -0.24
CA TRP A 366 13.00 -35.47 -1.04
C TRP A 366 13.95 -36.67 -1.20
N LEU A 367 13.76 -37.76 -0.45
CA LEU A 367 14.58 -38.98 -0.55
C LEU A 367 13.96 -40.03 -1.50
N PHE A 368 12.63 -40.18 -1.49
CA PHE A 368 11.94 -41.30 -2.14
C PHE A 368 11.14 -40.93 -3.39
N MET A 369 10.78 -39.66 -3.57
CA MET A 369 10.06 -39.19 -4.77
C MET A 369 11.06 -38.65 -5.81
N GLU A 370 10.67 -38.61 -7.08
CA GLU A 370 11.46 -37.92 -8.10
C GLU A 370 11.29 -36.39 -7.97
N ASP A 371 12.29 -35.60 -8.39
CA ASP A 371 12.31 -34.14 -8.16
C ASP A 371 11.02 -33.44 -8.61
N TYR A 372 10.52 -33.74 -9.81
CA TYR A 372 9.30 -33.15 -10.34
C TYR A 372 8.05 -33.53 -9.51
N GLU A 373 8.02 -34.71 -8.89
CA GLU A 373 6.91 -35.13 -8.03
C GLU A 373 6.90 -34.33 -6.72
N VAL A 374 8.09 -34.10 -6.12
CA VAL A 374 8.23 -33.28 -4.90
C VAL A 374 7.90 -31.82 -5.19
N GLN A 375 8.36 -31.30 -6.32
CA GLN A 375 8.12 -29.93 -6.74
C GLN A 375 6.61 -29.66 -6.95
N ASP A 376 5.90 -30.54 -7.65
CA ASP A 376 4.44 -30.50 -7.76
C ASP A 376 3.77 -30.55 -6.38
N CYS A 377 4.14 -31.52 -5.54
CA CYS A 377 3.57 -31.71 -4.20
C CYS A 377 3.75 -30.46 -3.31
N LEU A 378 4.96 -29.89 -3.26
CA LEU A 378 5.28 -28.70 -2.46
C LEU A 378 4.56 -27.45 -3.01
N LYS A 379 4.47 -27.30 -4.34
CA LYS A 379 3.70 -26.22 -4.96
C LYS A 379 2.23 -26.28 -4.56
N GLN A 380 1.59 -27.44 -4.68
CA GLN A 380 0.17 -27.59 -4.30
C GLN A 380 -0.05 -27.41 -2.80
N LEU A 381 0.86 -27.91 -1.94
CA LEU A 381 0.79 -27.72 -0.49
C LEU A 381 0.86 -26.23 -0.10
N MET A 382 1.83 -25.49 -0.65
CA MET A 382 1.99 -24.06 -0.37
C MET A 382 0.84 -23.22 -0.93
N MET A 383 0.38 -23.48 -2.15
CA MET A 383 -0.79 -22.80 -2.73
C MET A 383 -2.07 -23.05 -1.93
N SER A 384 -2.21 -24.27 -1.37
CA SER A 384 -3.34 -24.60 -0.50
C SER A 384 -3.26 -23.87 0.84
N LEU A 385 -2.08 -23.78 1.46
CA LEU A 385 -1.86 -22.99 2.68
C LEU A 385 -2.11 -21.49 2.47
N LEU A 386 -1.65 -20.94 1.35
CA LEU A 386 -1.91 -19.55 0.97
C LEU A 386 -3.40 -19.25 0.84
N ARG A 387 -4.14 -20.13 0.15
CA ARG A 387 -5.60 -20.04 0.02
C ARG A 387 -6.26 -20.14 1.39
N LEU A 388 -5.95 -21.17 2.19
CA LEU A 388 -6.53 -21.36 3.52
C LEU A 388 -6.23 -20.20 4.48
N TYR A 389 -5.06 -19.58 4.39
CA TYR A 389 -4.73 -18.38 5.17
C TYR A 389 -5.57 -17.17 4.70
N ARG A 390 -5.50 -16.82 3.39
CA ARG A 390 -6.19 -15.67 2.79
C ARG A 390 -7.69 -15.67 3.07
N PHE A 391 -8.28 -16.85 3.04
CA PHE A 391 -9.73 -17.08 3.12
C PHE A 391 -10.15 -17.74 4.44
N SER A 392 -9.29 -17.67 5.46
CA SER A 392 -9.68 -18.02 6.82
C SER A 392 -10.75 -17.02 7.34
N PRO A 393 -11.81 -17.50 8.01
CA PRO A 393 -12.70 -16.62 8.74
C PRO A 393 -11.92 -15.98 9.90
N ILE A 394 -12.14 -14.69 10.13
CA ILE A 394 -11.57 -14.00 11.28
C ILE A 394 -12.39 -14.42 12.49
N VAL A 395 -11.81 -15.23 13.36
CA VAL A 395 -12.34 -15.58 14.68
C VAL A 395 -11.56 -14.83 15.76
N PRO A 396 -12.15 -14.55 16.94
CA PRO A 396 -11.52 -13.68 17.94
C PRO A 396 -10.12 -14.07 18.38
N ASP A 397 -9.79 -15.37 18.36
CA ASP A 397 -8.52 -15.94 18.79
C ASP A 397 -7.46 -16.01 17.68
N LEU A 398 -7.84 -15.77 16.42
CA LEU A 398 -7.03 -15.94 15.21
C LEU A 398 -6.43 -17.36 15.07
N GLY A 399 -7.03 -18.37 15.70
CA GLY A 399 -6.46 -19.71 15.85
C GLY A 399 -6.09 -20.38 14.53
N LEU A 400 -6.98 -20.30 13.54
CA LEU A 400 -6.74 -20.84 12.19
C LEU A 400 -5.54 -20.19 11.50
N GLN A 401 -5.40 -18.86 11.60
CA GLN A 401 -4.30 -18.11 11.00
C GLN A 401 -2.96 -18.47 11.65
N ILE A 402 -2.93 -18.54 12.98
CA ILE A 402 -1.78 -18.99 13.76
C ILE A 402 -1.36 -20.40 13.34
N HIS A 403 -2.34 -21.30 13.16
CA HIS A 403 -2.10 -22.69 12.81
C HIS A 403 -1.52 -22.85 11.38
N TYR A 404 -2.08 -22.14 10.38
CA TYR A 404 -1.53 -22.14 9.01
C TYR A 404 -0.14 -21.51 8.93
N LEU A 405 0.13 -20.42 9.68
CA LEU A 405 1.46 -19.80 9.73
C LEU A 405 2.49 -20.71 10.41
N ARG A 406 2.12 -21.44 11.47
CA ARG A 406 3.01 -22.43 12.12
C ARG A 406 3.42 -23.54 11.16
N LEU A 407 2.49 -24.11 10.39
CA LEU A 407 2.85 -25.12 9.39
C LEU A 407 3.70 -24.53 8.26
N THR A 408 3.41 -23.31 7.83
CA THR A 408 4.23 -22.58 6.84
C THR A 408 5.68 -22.40 7.34
N ILE A 409 5.88 -21.96 8.59
CA ILE A 409 7.19 -21.87 9.24
C ILE A 409 7.87 -23.25 9.30
N ALA A 410 7.11 -24.30 9.62
CA ALA A 410 7.66 -25.65 9.73
C ALA A 410 8.18 -26.19 8.39
N ILE A 411 7.47 -25.92 7.30
CA ILE A 411 7.89 -26.26 5.93
C ILE A 411 9.09 -25.39 5.51
N LEU A 412 9.05 -24.08 5.76
CA LEU A 412 10.12 -23.15 5.39
C LEU A 412 11.38 -23.30 6.24
N ARG A 413 11.37 -24.02 7.36
CA ARG A 413 12.60 -24.40 8.08
C ARG A 413 13.41 -25.47 7.34
N HIS A 414 12.79 -26.32 6.53
CA HIS A 414 13.49 -27.30 5.71
C HIS A 414 14.16 -26.62 4.48
N GLU A 415 15.49 -26.71 4.38
CA GLU A 415 16.29 -25.91 3.44
C GLU A 415 15.91 -26.15 1.97
N LYS A 416 15.91 -27.40 1.50
CA LYS A 416 15.60 -27.71 0.08
C LYS A 416 14.19 -27.25 -0.30
N SER A 417 13.21 -27.49 0.58
CA SER A 417 11.83 -27.04 0.36
C SER A 417 11.75 -25.52 0.33
N ARG A 418 12.40 -24.81 1.27
CA ARG A 418 12.42 -23.33 1.30
C ARG A 418 12.99 -22.75 0.01
N LYS A 419 14.15 -23.23 -0.45
CA LYS A 419 14.80 -22.75 -1.67
C LYS A 419 13.93 -23.00 -2.91
N PHE A 420 13.36 -24.20 -3.06
CA PHE A 420 12.43 -24.51 -4.14
C PHE A 420 11.20 -23.57 -4.13
N LEU A 421 10.56 -23.44 -2.97
CA LEU A 421 9.35 -22.62 -2.80
C LEU A 421 9.62 -21.14 -3.06
N LEU A 422 10.75 -20.61 -2.59
CA LEU A 422 11.17 -19.22 -2.81
C LEU A 422 11.52 -18.93 -4.28
N SER A 423 12.05 -19.91 -5.00
CA SER A 423 12.41 -19.77 -6.42
C SER A 423 11.20 -19.90 -7.35
N ASN A 424 10.19 -20.71 -7.01
CA ASN A 424 9.15 -21.17 -7.96
C ASN A 424 7.70 -20.94 -7.53
N VAL A 425 7.43 -20.43 -6.33
CA VAL A 425 6.05 -20.29 -5.80
C VAL A 425 5.87 -18.97 -5.04
N LEU A 426 6.68 -18.70 -4.03
CA LEU A 426 6.61 -17.45 -3.28
C LEU A 426 7.10 -16.28 -4.14
N PHE A 427 6.51 -15.10 -3.93
CA PHE A 427 6.81 -13.86 -4.66
C PHE A 427 6.48 -13.87 -6.17
N ASP A 428 5.69 -14.83 -6.64
CA ASP A 428 5.01 -14.74 -7.93
C ASP A 428 3.70 -13.93 -7.76
N VAL A 429 3.62 -12.77 -8.42
CA VAL A 429 2.52 -11.78 -8.37
C VAL A 429 2.13 -11.31 -6.95
N LEU A 430 1.31 -12.12 -6.27
CA LEU A 430 0.66 -11.80 -5.01
C LEU A 430 1.01 -12.77 -3.89
N GLN A 431 1.58 -13.92 -4.24
CA GLN A 431 1.45 -15.14 -3.45
C GLN A 431 2.12 -15.01 -2.07
N SER A 432 3.33 -14.48 -1.98
CA SER A 432 4.02 -14.30 -0.68
C SER A 432 3.38 -13.26 0.23
N VAL A 433 2.91 -12.13 -0.33
CA VAL A 433 2.44 -10.98 0.46
C VAL A 433 1.17 -11.32 1.25
N VAL A 434 0.39 -12.30 0.76
CA VAL A 434 -0.78 -12.84 1.44
C VAL A 434 -0.49 -13.25 2.88
N PHE A 435 0.63 -13.92 3.17
CA PHE A 435 0.96 -14.35 4.53
C PHE A 435 1.21 -13.19 5.49
N PHE A 436 1.62 -12.02 4.99
CA PHE A 436 1.96 -10.86 5.82
C PHE A 436 0.77 -9.94 6.10
N TYR A 437 -0.37 -10.14 5.44
CA TYR A 437 -1.58 -9.35 5.64
C TYR A 437 -2.40 -9.86 6.83
N ILE A 438 -2.85 -8.95 7.70
CA ILE A 438 -3.80 -9.23 8.78
C ILE A 438 -5.18 -8.69 8.37
N LYS A 439 -6.08 -9.61 7.99
CA LYS A 439 -7.38 -9.30 7.39
C LYS A 439 -8.24 -8.47 8.33
N SER A 440 -8.73 -7.31 7.87
CA SER A 440 -9.63 -6.47 8.66
C SER A 440 -11.03 -7.11 8.76
N PRO A 441 -11.65 -7.18 9.96
CA PRO A 441 -13.00 -7.71 10.12
C PRO A 441 -14.03 -6.72 9.57
N LEU A 442 -14.54 -7.05 8.38
CA LEU A 442 -15.62 -6.32 7.72
C LEU A 442 -16.96 -6.42 8.49
N ARG A 443 -17.11 -7.45 9.33
CA ARG A 443 -18.24 -7.60 10.27
C ARG A 443 -17.74 -7.81 11.68
N VAL A 444 -18.07 -6.85 12.54
CA VAL A 444 -17.62 -6.78 13.94
C VAL A 444 -18.26 -7.87 14.81
N GLU A 445 -19.52 -8.22 14.55
CA GLU A 445 -20.24 -9.25 15.30
C GLU A 445 -19.75 -10.65 14.92
N GLU A 446 -19.72 -10.97 13.61
CA GLU A 446 -19.30 -12.29 13.11
C GLU A 446 -17.82 -12.57 13.34
N ALA A 447 -16.97 -11.54 13.42
CA ALA A 447 -15.58 -11.68 13.85
C ALA A 447 -15.40 -11.78 15.38
N GLY A 448 -16.50 -11.78 16.15
CA GLY A 448 -16.54 -11.78 17.61
C GLY A 448 -15.78 -10.63 18.27
N LEU A 449 -15.54 -9.52 17.57
CA LEU A 449 -14.95 -8.31 18.16
C LEU A 449 -15.86 -7.70 19.23
N GLN A 450 -17.17 -7.92 19.13
CA GLN A 450 -18.12 -7.54 20.18
C GLN A 450 -17.90 -8.32 21.49
N GLU A 451 -17.55 -9.60 21.42
CA GLU A 451 -17.19 -10.41 22.59
C GLU A 451 -15.83 -9.99 23.16
N LEU A 452 -14.87 -9.71 22.28
CA LEU A 452 -13.52 -9.31 22.67
C LEU A 452 -13.47 -7.89 23.27
N ILE A 453 -14.31 -6.98 22.77
CA ILE A 453 -14.46 -5.59 23.19
C ILE A 453 -15.95 -5.29 23.47
N PRO A 454 -16.50 -5.74 24.62
CA PRO A 454 -17.93 -5.55 24.92
C PRO A 454 -18.31 -4.09 25.02
N THR A 455 -17.52 -3.31 25.78
CA THR A 455 -17.73 -1.87 25.99
C THR A 455 -16.95 -1.08 24.97
N THR A 456 -17.65 -0.26 24.20
CA THR A 456 -17.12 0.71 23.25
C THR A 456 -16.82 2.04 23.95
N TRP A 457 -15.86 2.77 23.39
CA TRP A 457 -15.54 4.15 23.80
C TRP A 457 -14.95 4.91 22.62
N TRP A 458 -15.08 6.24 22.64
CA TRP A 458 -14.54 7.13 21.61
C TRP A 458 -14.19 8.48 22.25
N PRO A 459 -13.04 9.09 21.92
CA PRO A 459 -12.67 10.39 22.45
C PRO A 459 -13.69 11.46 22.03
N HIS A 460 -14.09 12.30 22.97
CA HIS A 460 -14.76 13.56 22.64
C HIS A 460 -13.76 14.57 22.06
N ARG A 461 -13.45 14.45 20.76
CA ARG A 461 -12.64 15.45 20.03
C ARG A 461 -13.36 16.79 19.97
N SER A 462 -13.00 17.70 20.87
CA SER A 462 -13.44 19.10 20.87
C SER A 462 -12.63 19.93 19.86
N SER A 463 -12.86 19.69 18.56
CA SER A 463 -12.05 20.20 17.43
C SER A 463 -10.68 19.51 17.29
N ARG A 464 -10.10 19.56 16.09
CA ARG A 464 -8.69 19.15 15.80
C ARG A 464 -7.68 20.20 16.30
N GLU A 465 -8.16 21.23 16.98
CA GLU A 465 -7.39 22.36 17.51
C GLU A 465 -7.17 22.21 19.01
N GLY A 466 -5.96 22.52 19.47
CA GLY A 466 -5.63 22.64 20.89
C GLY A 466 -6.36 23.79 21.59
N ARG A 467 -7.67 23.62 21.81
CA ARG A 467 -8.28 24.06 23.06
C ARG A 467 -7.68 23.23 24.18
N GLU A 468 -6.57 23.73 24.71
CA GLU A 468 -6.44 23.81 26.16
C GLU A 468 -7.56 24.70 26.71
N SER A 469 -8.81 24.26 26.58
CA SER A 469 -9.81 24.62 27.57
C SER A 469 -9.32 23.94 28.85
N LYS A 470 -8.76 24.72 29.78
CA LYS A 470 -8.49 24.26 31.15
C LYS A 470 -9.75 23.70 31.83
N GLU A 471 -10.92 23.99 31.28
CA GLU A 471 -12.12 23.16 31.38
C GLU A 471 -11.97 21.86 30.56
N VAL A 472 -11.16 20.94 31.07
CA VAL A 472 -11.51 19.53 30.94
C VAL A 472 -12.81 19.40 31.73
N LYS A 473 -13.95 19.16 31.05
CA LYS A 473 -15.15 18.69 31.75
C LYS A 473 -14.73 17.44 32.51
N ASP A 474 -14.85 17.46 33.84
CA ASP A 474 -14.50 16.34 34.70
C ASP A 474 -15.12 15.06 34.13
N GLU A 475 -14.27 14.19 33.57
CA GLU A 475 -14.69 12.94 32.96
C GLU A 475 -15.45 12.16 34.04
N THR A 476 -16.71 11.80 33.79
CA THR A 476 -17.54 11.21 34.83
C THR A 476 -16.93 9.87 35.29
N ALA A 477 -17.23 9.44 36.52
CA ALA A 477 -16.73 8.17 37.03
C ALA A 477 -17.17 6.99 36.14
N GLU A 478 -18.33 7.11 35.48
CA GLU A 478 -18.84 6.14 34.52
C GLU A 478 -18.08 6.16 33.19
N GLU A 479 -17.82 7.34 32.59
CA GLU A 479 -16.99 7.46 31.38
C GLU A 479 -15.59 6.90 31.60
N ARG A 480 -14.96 7.21 32.75
CA ARG A 480 -13.67 6.64 33.16
C ARG A 480 -13.71 5.10 33.24
N LEU A 481 -14.80 4.53 33.74
CA LEU A 481 -14.98 3.08 33.83
C LEU A 481 -15.15 2.45 32.44
N ARG A 482 -15.97 3.08 31.57
CA ARG A 482 -16.18 2.65 30.18
C ARG A 482 -14.89 2.71 29.37
N ARG A 483 -14.12 3.80 29.47
CA ARG A 483 -12.81 3.94 28.80
C ARG A 483 -11.86 2.82 29.21
N ARG A 484 -11.68 2.60 30.52
CA ARG A 484 -10.84 1.49 31.04
C ARG A 484 -11.32 0.11 30.58
N ALA A 485 -12.62 -0.10 30.37
CA ALA A 485 -13.15 -1.36 29.85
C ALA A 485 -12.81 -1.55 28.36
N TYR A 486 -12.95 -0.49 27.55
CA TYR A 486 -12.54 -0.46 26.14
C TYR A 486 -11.03 -0.66 25.97
N GLU A 487 -10.20 0.07 26.72
CA GLU A 487 -8.73 -0.05 26.74
C GLU A 487 -8.29 -1.50 27.02
N ARG A 488 -8.91 -2.18 28.02
CA ARG A 488 -8.66 -3.60 28.29
C ARG A 488 -9.05 -4.52 27.12
N GLY A 489 -10.11 -4.19 26.39
CA GLY A 489 -10.51 -4.89 25.16
C GLY A 489 -9.47 -4.73 24.05
N CYS A 490 -9.05 -3.49 23.79
CA CYS A 490 -8.01 -3.16 22.81
C CYS A 490 -6.69 -3.87 23.13
N GLN A 491 -6.28 -3.92 24.39
CA GLN A 491 -5.05 -4.62 24.79
C GLN A 491 -5.13 -6.15 24.59
N ARG A 492 -6.30 -6.77 24.81
CA ARG A 492 -6.51 -8.20 24.48
C ARG A 492 -6.40 -8.45 22.97
N LEU A 493 -6.97 -7.56 22.16
CA LEU A 493 -6.88 -7.63 20.71
C LEU A 493 -5.42 -7.46 20.23
N LYS A 494 -4.70 -6.45 20.73
CA LYS A 494 -3.29 -6.23 20.40
C LYS A 494 -2.45 -7.49 20.69
N LYS A 495 -2.58 -8.08 21.88
CA LYS A 495 -1.85 -9.32 22.25
C LYS A 495 -2.12 -10.53 21.35
N ARG A 496 -3.31 -10.63 20.75
CA ARG A 496 -3.62 -11.71 19.80
C ARG A 496 -3.03 -11.44 18.41
N ILE A 497 -3.01 -10.18 17.99
CA ILE A 497 -2.37 -9.73 16.75
C ILE A 497 -0.84 -9.87 16.83
N GLU A 498 -0.22 -9.48 17.96
CA GLU A 498 1.22 -9.62 18.23
C GLU A 498 1.72 -11.05 17.92
N VAL A 499 1.02 -12.10 18.37
CA VAL A 499 1.37 -13.50 18.08
C VAL A 499 1.35 -13.83 16.58
N VAL A 500 0.41 -13.27 15.82
CA VAL A 500 0.36 -13.46 14.35
C VAL A 500 1.51 -12.70 13.68
N GLU A 501 1.80 -11.48 14.12
CA GLU A 501 2.90 -10.66 13.59
C GLU A 501 4.28 -11.28 13.88
N GLU A 502 4.49 -11.86 15.06
CA GLU A 502 5.72 -12.61 15.39
C GLU A 502 5.95 -13.79 14.43
N LEU A 503 4.90 -14.53 14.09
CA LEU A 503 4.98 -15.65 13.15
C LEU A 503 5.25 -15.14 11.71
N GLN A 504 4.62 -14.03 11.31
CA GLN A 504 4.89 -13.36 10.02
C GLN A 504 6.36 -12.90 9.92
N VAL A 505 6.91 -12.31 10.98
CA VAL A 505 8.33 -11.92 11.06
C VAL A 505 9.24 -13.15 11.05
N GLN A 506 8.88 -14.26 11.70
CA GLN A 506 9.64 -15.52 11.62
C GLN A 506 9.70 -16.09 10.19
N ILE A 507 8.63 -15.98 9.40
CA ILE A 507 8.66 -16.35 7.97
C ILE A 507 9.70 -15.49 7.24
N LEU A 508 9.67 -14.16 7.38
CA LEU A 508 10.66 -13.30 6.72
C LEU A 508 12.09 -13.55 7.20
N LYS A 509 12.31 -13.89 8.48
CA LYS A 509 13.63 -14.29 8.95
C LYS A 509 14.14 -15.53 8.20
N LEU A 510 13.30 -16.55 8.01
CA LEU A 510 13.68 -17.73 7.23
C LEU A 510 14.01 -17.40 5.77
N LEU A 511 13.29 -16.47 5.14
CA LEU A 511 13.53 -16.07 3.74
C LEU A 511 14.75 -15.15 3.57
N LEU A 512 15.09 -14.35 4.58
CA LEU A 512 16.27 -13.47 4.62
C LEU A 512 17.54 -14.15 5.17
N ASN A 513 17.50 -15.46 5.39
CA ASN A 513 18.64 -16.24 5.87
C ASN A 513 19.78 -16.25 4.84
N ASN A 514 21.01 -16.03 5.32
CA ASN A 514 22.25 -16.03 4.53
C ASN A 514 23.20 -17.19 4.91
N LYS A 515 22.82 -18.03 5.88
CA LYS A 515 23.69 -19.09 6.45
C LYS A 515 23.41 -20.48 5.86
N ASP A 516 22.60 -20.56 4.79
CA ASP A 516 22.13 -21.80 4.18
C ASP A 516 22.71 -22.03 2.78
N GLU A 517 24.03 -22.06 2.65
CA GLU A 517 24.75 -22.16 1.36
C GLU A 517 25.02 -23.59 0.87
N ASN A 518 24.31 -24.61 1.39
CA ASN A 518 24.63 -26.02 1.13
C ASN A 518 24.30 -26.46 -0.32
N GLY A 519 25.18 -26.13 -1.27
CA GLY A 519 25.10 -26.54 -2.67
C GLY A 519 24.33 -25.60 -3.61
N GLY A 520 24.15 -24.33 -3.24
CA GLY A 520 23.48 -23.33 -4.08
C GLY A 520 23.32 -21.98 -3.37
N GLU A 521 22.69 -21.00 -4.03
CA GLU A 521 22.46 -19.67 -3.47
C GLU A 521 21.76 -19.69 -2.11
N ALA A 522 22.17 -18.80 -1.21
CA ALA A 522 21.50 -18.61 0.08
C ALA A 522 20.10 -18.01 -0.11
N SER A 523 19.18 -18.30 0.81
CA SER A 523 17.77 -17.90 0.67
C SER A 523 17.60 -16.38 0.45
N ARG A 524 18.44 -15.55 1.09
CA ARG A 524 18.40 -14.10 0.97
C ARG A 524 18.57 -13.58 -0.47
N TYR A 525 19.45 -14.16 -1.30
CA TYR A 525 19.68 -13.68 -2.67
C TYR A 525 18.51 -14.03 -3.59
N ILE A 526 17.94 -15.23 -3.41
CA ILE A 526 16.71 -15.66 -4.09
C ILE A 526 15.55 -14.71 -3.69
N PHE A 527 15.41 -14.41 -2.40
CA PHE A 527 14.43 -13.42 -1.90
C PHE A 527 14.64 -12.05 -2.54
N LEU A 528 15.88 -11.53 -2.57
CA LEU A 528 16.19 -10.21 -3.13
C LEU A 528 15.79 -10.09 -4.60
N THR A 529 16.16 -11.08 -5.40
CA THR A 529 15.83 -11.13 -6.84
C THR A 529 14.32 -11.11 -7.05
N LYS A 530 13.58 -11.94 -6.31
CA LYS A 530 12.11 -11.98 -6.36
C LYS A 530 11.45 -10.72 -5.81
N PHE A 531 12.01 -10.13 -4.75
CA PHE A 531 11.50 -8.91 -4.14
C PHE A 531 11.69 -7.70 -5.06
N ARG A 532 12.82 -7.58 -5.75
CA ARG A 532 13.04 -6.57 -6.80
C ARG A 532 12.03 -6.71 -7.94
N LYS A 533 11.79 -7.93 -8.42
CA LYS A 533 10.76 -8.21 -9.44
C LYS A 533 9.35 -7.81 -8.97
N PHE A 534 8.97 -8.17 -7.74
CA PHE A 534 7.71 -7.72 -7.13
C PHE A 534 7.59 -6.18 -7.07
N LEU A 535 8.68 -5.46 -6.73
CA LEU A 535 8.67 -3.99 -6.74
C LEU A 535 8.56 -3.43 -8.17
N GLN A 536 9.22 -4.03 -9.15
CA GLN A 536 9.13 -3.65 -10.58
C GLN A 536 7.70 -3.79 -11.11
N GLU A 537 7.06 -4.93 -10.84
CA GLU A 537 5.67 -5.23 -11.23
C GLU A 537 4.67 -4.23 -10.65
N ASN A 538 4.90 -3.75 -9.42
CA ASN A 538 4.03 -2.76 -8.78
C ASN A 538 4.42 -1.30 -9.10
N ALA A 539 5.67 -1.02 -9.51
CA ALA A 539 6.12 0.30 -9.97
C ALA A 539 5.69 0.60 -11.42
N SER A 540 5.64 -0.42 -12.27
CA SER A 540 5.32 -0.31 -13.70
C SER A 540 3.84 -0.03 -13.99
N GLY A 541 3.00 0.13 -12.95
CA GLY A 541 1.57 0.44 -13.03
C GLY A 541 1.21 1.84 -13.57
N ARG A 542 2.03 2.43 -14.46
CA ARG A 542 1.71 3.67 -15.20
C ARG A 542 0.74 3.38 -16.36
N GLY A 543 -0.42 2.83 -16.03
CA GLY A 543 -1.49 2.47 -16.96
C GLY A 543 -2.73 1.97 -16.22
N ASN A 544 -3.89 1.92 -16.88
CA ASN A 544 -5.20 1.64 -16.25
C ASN A 544 -5.39 0.23 -15.64
N MET A 545 -4.34 -0.58 -15.56
CA MET A 545 -4.36 -1.89 -14.89
C MET A 545 -4.52 -1.71 -13.38
N PRO A 546 -5.37 -2.51 -12.69
CA PRO A 546 -5.40 -2.52 -11.23
C PRO A 546 -4.04 -2.98 -10.69
N MET A 547 -3.53 -2.34 -9.63
CA MET A 547 -2.28 -2.76 -9.01
C MET A 547 -2.34 -4.22 -8.60
N LEU A 548 -1.30 -4.98 -8.96
CA LEU A 548 -1.22 -6.43 -8.72
C LEU A 548 -1.35 -6.75 -7.22
N CYS A 549 -0.75 -5.94 -6.34
CA CYS A 549 -0.92 -6.08 -4.90
C CYS A 549 -1.90 -5.06 -4.30
N PRO A 550 -2.97 -5.49 -3.58
CA PRO A 550 -3.81 -4.60 -2.79
C PRO A 550 -2.95 -3.84 -1.77
N PRO A 551 -2.96 -2.49 -1.79
CA PRO A 551 -2.04 -1.67 -1.01
C PRO A 551 -2.01 -1.96 0.50
N GLU A 552 -3.10 -2.46 1.07
CA GLU A 552 -3.24 -2.78 2.49
C GLU A 552 -2.29 -3.91 2.91
N TYR A 553 -1.93 -4.79 1.97
CA TYR A 553 -0.99 -5.89 2.17
C TYR A 553 0.45 -5.35 2.27
N MET A 554 0.79 -4.33 1.47
CA MET A 554 2.10 -3.67 1.52
C MET A 554 2.35 -2.96 2.86
N VAL A 555 1.32 -2.34 3.46
CA VAL A 555 1.45 -1.72 4.80
C VAL A 555 1.89 -2.77 5.82
N CYS A 556 1.19 -3.91 5.90
CA CYS A 556 1.54 -4.97 6.84
C CYS A 556 2.91 -5.57 6.51
N PHE A 557 3.19 -5.85 5.23
CA PHE A 557 4.47 -6.42 4.80
C PHE A 557 5.67 -5.52 5.15
N LEU A 558 5.57 -4.20 4.95
CA LEU A 558 6.65 -3.26 5.29
C LEU A 558 7.09 -3.36 6.75
N HIS A 559 6.15 -3.33 7.70
CA HIS A 559 6.45 -3.43 9.14
C HIS A 559 7.13 -4.76 9.52
N ARG A 560 6.70 -5.85 8.88
CA ARG A 560 7.26 -7.20 9.09
C ARG A 560 8.67 -7.27 8.49
N LEU A 561 8.89 -6.64 7.34
CA LEU A 561 10.18 -6.54 6.66
C LEU A 561 11.19 -5.71 7.46
N ILE A 562 10.78 -4.53 7.97
CA ILE A 562 11.60 -3.69 8.86
C ILE A 562 12.02 -4.49 10.11
N SER A 563 11.07 -5.19 10.74
CA SER A 563 11.35 -6.04 11.92
C SER A 563 12.36 -7.15 11.64
N ALA A 564 12.27 -7.82 10.48
CA ALA A 564 13.21 -8.88 10.08
C ALA A 564 14.58 -8.33 9.64
N LEU A 565 14.60 -7.21 8.93
CA LEU A 565 15.80 -6.49 8.50
C LEU A 565 16.63 -6.01 9.69
N ARG A 566 16.00 -5.31 10.65
CA ARG A 566 16.67 -4.82 11.87
C ARG A 566 17.29 -5.95 12.67
N TYR A 567 16.59 -7.09 12.80
CA TYR A 567 17.12 -8.28 13.47
C TYR A 567 18.43 -8.77 12.83
N TYR A 568 18.49 -8.92 11.50
CA TYR A 568 19.72 -9.37 10.84
C TYR A 568 20.82 -8.30 10.84
N TRP A 569 20.47 -7.02 10.76
CA TRP A 569 21.41 -5.92 10.87
C TRP A 569 22.09 -5.90 12.24
N ASP A 570 21.32 -6.03 13.32
CA ASP A 570 21.85 -6.04 14.68
C ASP A 570 22.56 -7.37 15.02
N GLU A 571 22.17 -8.51 14.41
CA GLU A 571 22.93 -9.77 14.45
C GLU A 571 24.31 -9.64 13.76
N TYR A 572 24.37 -8.95 12.62
CA TYR A 572 25.62 -8.64 11.94
C TYR A 572 26.50 -7.73 12.80
N LYS A 573 25.96 -6.67 13.40
CA LYS A 573 26.68 -5.81 14.36
C LYS A 573 27.21 -6.57 15.58
N ALA A 574 26.45 -7.53 16.11
CA ALA A 574 26.90 -8.39 17.21
C ALA A 574 28.07 -9.31 16.78
N SER A 575 28.12 -9.68 15.51
CA SER A 575 29.18 -10.52 14.92
C SER A 575 30.40 -9.71 14.45
N ASN A 576 30.20 -8.46 14.03
CA ASN A 576 31.22 -7.54 13.53
C ASN A 576 31.20 -6.21 14.33
N PRO A 577 32.07 -6.05 15.34
CA PRO A 577 32.10 -4.85 16.18
C PRO A 577 32.37 -3.54 15.42
N SER A 578 32.95 -3.56 14.21
CA SER A 578 33.19 -2.35 13.42
C SER A 578 31.96 -1.82 12.67
N ALA A 579 30.85 -2.57 12.67
CA ALA A 579 29.63 -2.20 11.95
C ALA A 579 28.81 -1.12 12.65
N SER A 580 27.72 -0.64 12.04
CA SER A 580 26.74 0.26 12.67
C SER A 580 25.51 -0.49 13.17
N PHE A 581 24.86 0.04 14.22
CA PHE A 581 23.55 -0.48 14.68
C PHE A 581 22.44 -0.16 13.68
N SER A 582 21.32 -0.89 13.73
CA SER A 582 20.16 -0.63 12.86
C SER A 582 19.59 0.79 13.03
N GLU A 583 19.71 1.39 14.23
CA GLU A 583 19.35 2.79 14.52
C GLU A 583 20.20 3.85 13.77
N GLU A 584 21.32 3.43 13.16
CA GLU A 584 22.23 4.25 12.39
C GLU A 584 22.12 4.06 10.87
N ALA A 585 21.27 3.14 10.41
CA ALA A 585 21.14 2.75 9.01
C ALA A 585 20.85 3.94 8.06
N TYR A 586 21.47 3.89 6.88
CA TYR A 586 21.21 4.72 5.70
C TYR A 586 21.63 3.95 4.44
N ILE A 587 21.25 4.45 3.26
CA ILE A 587 21.72 3.92 1.98
C ILE A 587 22.92 4.76 1.51
N PRO A 588 24.11 4.17 1.31
CA PRO A 588 25.28 4.92 0.86
C PRO A 588 25.07 5.49 -0.56
N PRO A 589 25.54 6.73 -0.85
CA PRO A 589 25.32 7.39 -2.14
C PRO A 589 25.82 6.61 -3.36
N GLN A 590 26.82 5.75 -3.19
CA GLN A 590 27.42 4.87 -4.21
C GLN A 590 26.37 4.10 -5.03
N VAL A 591 25.33 3.60 -4.34
CA VAL A 591 24.25 2.78 -4.89
C VAL A 591 23.49 3.52 -6.00
N PHE A 592 23.40 4.86 -5.93
CA PHE A 592 22.58 5.66 -6.85
C PHE A 592 23.22 5.89 -8.22
N TYR A 593 24.56 5.84 -8.30
CA TYR A 593 25.30 6.19 -9.52
C TYR A 593 26.21 5.09 -10.07
N ASN A 594 26.50 4.03 -9.30
CA ASN A 594 27.29 2.91 -9.82
C ASN A 594 26.52 1.98 -10.77
N GLY A 595 25.18 2.05 -10.81
CA GLY A 595 24.36 1.28 -11.75
C GLY A 595 24.19 -0.21 -11.40
N LYS A 596 24.59 -0.65 -10.20
CA LYS A 596 24.37 -2.03 -9.71
C LYS A 596 22.95 -2.28 -9.20
N VAL A 597 22.13 -1.25 -9.03
CA VAL A 597 20.72 -1.33 -8.65
C VAL A 597 19.86 -0.68 -9.73
N ASP A 598 18.89 -1.45 -10.24
CA ASP A 598 17.81 -0.94 -11.08
C ASP A 598 16.69 -0.34 -10.22
N TYR A 599 16.11 0.74 -10.75
CA TYR A 599 15.08 1.57 -10.15
C TYR A 599 13.90 1.81 -11.10
N PHE A 600 13.71 0.99 -12.14
CA PHE A 600 12.48 0.92 -12.95
C PHE A 600 12.07 2.28 -13.55
N ASP A 601 13.04 3.00 -14.12
CA ASP A 601 12.88 4.35 -14.69
C ASP A 601 12.31 5.43 -13.74
N LEU A 602 12.34 5.20 -12.42
CA LEU A 602 12.00 6.23 -11.42
C LEU A 602 12.94 7.43 -11.54
N GLN A 603 12.37 8.64 -11.52
CA GLN A 603 13.13 9.87 -11.75
C GLN A 603 14.21 10.10 -10.69
N ARG A 604 15.30 10.73 -11.11
CA ARG A 604 16.36 11.22 -10.22
C ARG A 604 16.19 12.70 -9.97
N LEU A 605 16.81 13.22 -8.91
CA LEU A 605 16.78 14.65 -8.61
C LEU A 605 17.19 15.52 -9.81
N GLY A 606 18.26 15.11 -10.53
CA GLY A 606 18.72 15.79 -11.74
C GLY A 606 17.99 15.41 -13.05
N GLY A 607 16.86 14.72 -12.96
CA GLY A 607 16.05 14.28 -14.11
C GLY A 607 16.33 12.84 -14.56
N LEU A 608 16.44 12.64 -15.89
CA LEU A 608 16.62 11.31 -16.49
C LEU A 608 18.03 10.77 -16.25
N LEU A 609 18.14 9.48 -15.89
CA LEU A 609 19.42 8.82 -15.62
C LEU A 609 20.38 8.85 -16.83
N SER A 610 19.85 8.70 -18.05
CA SER A 610 20.60 8.80 -19.31
C SER A 610 21.20 10.19 -19.51
N HIS A 611 20.46 11.25 -19.17
CA HIS A 611 20.95 12.63 -19.22
C HIS A 611 22.09 12.84 -18.22
N LEU A 612 21.92 12.37 -16.98
CA LEU A 612 22.92 12.50 -15.92
C LEU A 612 24.21 11.74 -16.22
N ARG A 613 24.10 10.51 -16.74
CA ARG A 613 25.24 9.72 -17.23
C ARG A 613 26.01 10.46 -18.35
N LYS A 614 25.34 11.29 -19.16
CA LYS A 614 25.97 12.07 -20.22
C LYS A 614 26.60 13.37 -19.73
N THR A 615 25.96 14.08 -18.80
CA THR A 615 26.40 15.40 -18.31
C THR A 615 27.43 15.33 -17.18
N LEU A 616 27.33 14.34 -16.29
CA LEU A 616 28.18 14.20 -15.09
C LEU A 616 29.23 13.07 -15.21
N LYS A 617 29.51 12.59 -16.43
CA LYS A 617 30.50 11.51 -16.69
C LYS A 617 31.90 11.84 -16.14
N ASP A 618 32.32 13.10 -16.23
CA ASP A 618 33.67 13.53 -15.86
C ASP A 618 33.77 13.71 -14.33
N ASP A 619 32.66 14.06 -13.67
CA ASP A 619 32.49 14.04 -12.22
C ASP A 619 32.49 12.60 -11.68
N LEU A 620 31.81 11.65 -12.33
CA LEU A 620 31.86 10.23 -11.98
C LEU A 620 33.28 9.65 -12.08
N ALA A 621 33.98 9.97 -13.16
CA ALA A 621 35.34 9.50 -13.40
C ALA A 621 36.39 10.11 -12.45
N SER A 622 36.13 11.28 -11.88
CA SER A 622 37.05 11.99 -10.98
C SER A 622 36.73 11.81 -9.50
N LYS A 623 35.45 11.75 -9.12
CA LYS A 623 34.99 11.66 -7.71
C LYS A 623 34.72 10.23 -7.25
N ALA A 624 34.30 9.35 -8.15
CA ALA A 624 33.92 7.96 -7.83
C ALA A 624 34.78 6.89 -8.53
N ASN A 625 35.75 7.29 -9.37
CA ASN A 625 36.60 6.39 -10.18
C ASN A 625 35.81 5.44 -11.13
N ILE A 626 34.59 5.83 -11.51
CA ILE A 626 33.69 5.04 -12.38
C ILE A 626 33.77 5.55 -13.82
N LEU A 627 33.93 4.62 -14.77
CA LEU A 627 33.77 4.88 -16.20
C LEU A 627 32.52 4.19 -16.74
N ILE A 628 31.66 4.97 -17.39
CA ILE A 628 30.48 4.47 -18.10
C ILE A 628 30.93 3.80 -19.40
N ASP A 629 30.35 2.64 -19.73
CA ASP A 629 30.62 1.96 -21.01
C ASP A 629 30.12 2.84 -22.18
N PRO A 630 30.96 3.17 -23.19
CA PRO A 630 30.53 3.93 -24.37
C PRO A 630 29.31 3.36 -25.10
N LEU A 631 29.06 2.05 -24.98
CA LEU A 631 27.88 1.39 -25.55
C LEU A 631 26.57 1.82 -24.85
N GLU A 632 26.56 2.02 -23.52
CA GLU A 632 25.38 2.53 -22.80
C GLU A 632 25.08 3.99 -23.20
N LEU A 633 26.12 4.77 -23.51
CA LEU A 633 25.97 6.16 -23.98
C LEU A 633 25.43 6.26 -25.41
N GLN A 634 25.52 5.18 -26.20
CA GLN A 634 24.97 5.07 -27.56
C GLN A 634 23.54 4.48 -27.54
N ALA A 635 23.26 3.49 -26.70
CA ALA A 635 21.90 2.96 -26.51
C ALA A 635 20.91 4.03 -25.99
N ALA A 636 21.40 5.13 -25.43
CA ALA A 636 20.59 6.25 -24.94
C ALA A 636 20.33 7.36 -25.99
N THR A 637 20.73 7.20 -27.26
CA THR A 637 20.49 8.22 -28.30
C THR A 637 19.34 7.87 -29.24
N MET A 638 18.15 8.30 -28.83
CA MET A 638 16.96 8.55 -29.67
C MET A 638 16.22 7.32 -30.23
N ASP A 639 14.90 7.51 -30.39
CA ASP A 639 13.97 6.60 -31.03
C ASP A 639 14.47 6.10 -32.40
N ASP A 640 14.75 4.80 -32.50
CA ASP A 640 14.43 4.05 -33.71
C ASP A 640 13.03 3.46 -33.51
N LEU A 641 12.09 3.95 -34.31
CA LEU A 641 10.73 3.41 -34.43
C LEU A 641 10.79 2.13 -35.27
N ASP A 642 11.27 1.04 -34.68
CA ASP A 642 11.20 -0.28 -35.32
C ASP A 642 9.90 -1.01 -34.94
N GLU A 643 9.24 -1.53 -35.96
CA GLU A 643 7.96 -2.23 -35.92
C GLU A 643 8.07 -3.61 -35.23
N ASP A 644 6.93 -4.16 -34.80
CA ASP A 644 6.87 -5.45 -34.08
C ASP A 644 7.48 -6.63 -34.87
N GLU A 645 8.72 -7.05 -34.54
CA GLU A 645 9.22 -8.39 -34.84
C GLU A 645 9.19 -9.29 -33.59
N GLU A 646 8.09 -10.02 -33.40
CA GLU A 646 8.08 -11.21 -32.53
C GLU A 646 9.00 -12.31 -33.09
N PRO A 647 9.83 -12.97 -32.25
CA PRO A 647 10.66 -14.10 -32.68
C PRO A 647 9.82 -15.38 -32.85
N ALA A 648 9.17 -15.51 -34.01
CA ALA A 648 8.40 -16.70 -34.37
C ALA A 648 9.28 -17.93 -34.61
N SER A 649 9.25 -18.92 -33.69
CA SER A 649 9.90 -20.22 -33.87
C SER A 649 8.93 -21.30 -34.35
N ALA A 650 8.96 -21.52 -35.67
CA ALA A 650 8.61 -22.73 -36.43
C ALA A 650 7.63 -23.78 -35.83
N ALA A 651 6.38 -23.79 -36.32
CA ALA A 651 5.70 -25.03 -36.74
C ALA A 651 4.47 -24.78 -37.65
N ALA A 652 4.20 -25.73 -38.54
CA ALA A 652 2.95 -25.93 -39.32
C ALA A 652 2.60 -24.92 -40.44
N ALA A 653 3.07 -25.22 -41.65
CA ALA A 653 2.48 -24.72 -42.88
C ALA A 653 1.23 -25.55 -43.30
N ALA A 654 0.13 -24.88 -43.67
CA ALA A 654 -0.87 -25.35 -44.66
C ALA A 654 -2.01 -24.31 -44.86
N ALA A 655 -2.74 -24.45 -45.97
CA ALA A 655 -4.01 -23.77 -46.30
C ALA A 655 -3.96 -22.27 -46.70
N ALA A 656 -3.70 -22.08 -47.99
CA ALA A 656 -3.87 -20.85 -48.75
C ALA A 656 -5.31 -20.31 -48.86
N GLN A 657 -5.41 -19.12 -49.45
CA GLN A 657 -6.59 -18.46 -50.08
C GLN A 657 -7.55 -17.62 -49.20
N ARG A 658 -7.40 -16.29 -49.33
CA ARG A 658 -8.52 -15.34 -49.44
C ARG A 658 -8.28 -14.43 -50.66
N PRO A 659 -9.29 -14.12 -51.48
CA PRO A 659 -9.22 -13.03 -52.44
C PRO A 659 -9.81 -11.72 -51.89
N MET A 660 -9.15 -10.66 -52.32
CA MET A 660 -9.44 -9.21 -52.36
C MET A 660 -10.89 -8.68 -52.35
N GLN A 661 -10.97 -7.42 -51.88
CA GLN A 661 -11.73 -6.25 -52.39
C GLN A 661 -13.26 -6.12 -52.15
N ALA A 662 -13.63 -4.99 -51.56
CA ALA A 662 -14.58 -4.03 -52.14
C ALA A 662 -14.28 -2.59 -51.65
N LEU A 663 -14.28 -1.61 -52.57
CA LEU A 663 -14.23 -0.17 -52.29
C LEU A 663 -15.65 0.43 -52.25
N ALA A 664 -15.75 1.67 -51.71
CA ALA A 664 -16.72 2.77 -51.99
C ALA A 664 -17.34 3.36 -50.71
N MET A 665 -17.68 4.65 -50.59
CA MET A 665 -17.23 5.92 -51.21
C MET A 665 -17.98 7.06 -50.47
N GLY A 666 -17.43 8.28 -50.40
CA GLY A 666 -18.20 9.46 -49.97
C GLY A 666 -17.42 10.45 -49.10
N GLY A 667 -17.08 11.62 -49.65
CA GLY A 667 -16.45 12.72 -48.91
C GLY A 667 -16.87 14.09 -49.44
N ALA A 668 -16.47 15.15 -48.74
CA ALA A 668 -16.59 16.54 -49.19
C ALA A 668 -15.49 17.44 -48.57
N LEU A 669 -15.01 18.40 -49.35
CA LEU A 669 -13.98 19.45 -49.11
C LEU A 669 -14.41 20.71 -49.94
N PRO A 670 -13.67 21.85 -50.10
CA PRO A 670 -12.50 22.42 -49.39
C PRO A 670 -12.51 23.97 -49.10
N LEU A 671 -11.56 24.46 -48.25
CA LEU A 671 -10.80 25.76 -48.31
C LEU A 671 -11.53 27.14 -48.17
N PRO A 672 -10.86 28.31 -47.92
CA PRO A 672 -9.41 28.66 -48.01
C PRO A 672 -8.73 29.47 -46.84
N ARG A 673 -7.42 29.79 -47.01
CA ARG A 673 -6.50 30.68 -46.21
C ARG A 673 -6.59 32.18 -46.62
N PRO A 674 -5.84 33.20 -46.07
CA PRO A 674 -4.64 33.26 -45.17
C PRO A 674 -4.81 34.23 -43.93
N GLY A 675 -3.83 34.75 -43.15
CA GLY A 675 -2.36 34.54 -42.93
C GLY A 675 -1.55 35.84 -42.61
N TRP A 676 -0.28 35.73 -42.15
CA TRP A 676 0.74 36.80 -41.86
C TRP A 676 0.50 37.65 -40.57
N LEU A 677 1.46 38.12 -39.73
CA LEU A 677 2.93 37.98 -39.47
C LEU A 677 3.13 38.31 -37.95
N SER A 678 4.25 38.13 -37.23
CA SER A 678 5.67 38.39 -37.57
C SER A 678 6.71 37.69 -36.68
N SER A 679 7.79 37.21 -37.31
CA SER A 679 9.14 37.09 -36.74
C SER A 679 10.10 37.90 -37.64
N PRO A 680 11.29 38.30 -37.17
CA PRO A 680 12.55 37.85 -37.84
C PRO A 680 13.64 37.43 -36.82
N THR A 681 14.38 36.30 -36.96
CA THR A 681 15.60 36.04 -37.80
C THR A 681 16.72 37.08 -37.61
N LEU A 682 18.02 36.78 -37.44
CA LEU A 682 18.96 35.81 -38.05
C LEU A 682 20.10 35.44 -37.04
N GLY A 683 21.03 34.49 -37.26
CA GLY A 683 21.21 33.52 -38.35
C GLY A 683 22.69 33.28 -38.77
N ARG A 684 23.05 32.00 -38.95
CA ARG A 684 24.18 31.42 -39.75
C ARG A 684 25.65 31.69 -39.38
N ALA A 685 26.38 30.58 -39.16
CA ALA A 685 27.52 30.18 -40.01
C ALA A 685 27.55 28.64 -40.12
N ASN A 686 28.03 28.07 -41.24
CA ASN A 686 27.94 26.63 -41.53
C ASN A 686 29.04 26.17 -42.50
N ARG A 687 29.51 24.92 -42.34
CA ARG A 687 30.21 24.03 -43.33
C ARG A 687 31.74 24.10 -43.62
N PHE A 688 32.27 22.88 -43.82
CA PHE A 688 33.47 22.42 -44.58
C PHE A 688 34.87 22.84 -44.07
N LEU A 689 35.83 21.95 -43.78
CA LEU A 689 36.40 20.86 -44.61
C LEU A 689 37.07 19.73 -43.78
N SER A 690 37.42 18.63 -44.46
CA SER A 690 38.01 17.39 -43.92
C SER A 690 39.55 17.36 -43.87
N THR A 691 40.07 16.24 -43.29
CA THR A 691 41.24 15.43 -43.73
C THR A 691 42.35 15.27 -42.66
N ALA A 692 42.90 14.05 -42.57
CA ALA A 692 43.87 13.62 -41.56
C ALA A 692 45.33 14.01 -41.88
N ALA A 693 46.18 14.16 -40.85
CA ALA A 693 47.52 13.52 -40.75
C ALA A 693 48.31 13.91 -39.46
N VAL A 694 49.31 13.08 -39.14
CA VAL A 694 50.50 13.30 -38.26
C VAL A 694 50.34 13.24 -36.72
N SER A 695 50.44 12.01 -36.21
CA SER A 695 51.38 11.49 -35.20
C SER A 695 52.19 12.39 -34.24
N LEU A 696 52.31 11.87 -33.01
CA LEU A 696 53.41 11.99 -32.02
C LEU A 696 53.64 13.33 -31.30
N MET A 697 53.46 13.31 -29.97
CA MET A 697 54.49 13.63 -28.95
C MET A 697 53.91 13.37 -27.55
N THR A 698 54.50 12.45 -26.79
CA THR A 698 54.20 12.27 -25.35
C THR A 698 54.94 13.33 -24.51
N PRO A 699 54.37 13.71 -23.35
CA PRO A 699 55.18 13.78 -22.14
C PRO A 699 54.58 12.99 -20.97
N ARG A 700 55.35 11.97 -20.56
CA ARG A 700 55.58 11.44 -19.19
C ARG A 700 54.47 11.54 -18.12
N ARG A 701 54.06 10.37 -17.62
CA ARG A 701 53.35 10.14 -16.35
C ARG A 701 53.95 10.91 -15.16
N PRO A 702 53.11 11.26 -14.18
CA PRO A 702 53.35 10.88 -12.78
C PRO A 702 52.53 9.64 -12.37
N LEU A 703 53.00 8.94 -11.32
CA LEU A 703 52.29 7.85 -10.65
C LEU A 703 51.19 8.44 -9.74
N SER A 704 50.11 7.76 -9.37
CA SER A 704 49.73 6.34 -9.50
C SER A 704 48.24 6.23 -9.80
N THR A 705 47.86 5.63 -10.93
CA THR A 705 46.45 5.40 -11.26
C THR A 705 45.94 4.11 -10.62
N SER A 706 44.97 4.21 -9.73
CA SER A 706 44.00 3.11 -9.55
C SER A 706 43.41 2.77 -10.92
N GLU A 707 43.19 1.49 -11.21
CA GLU A 707 42.49 1.13 -12.43
C GLU A 707 41.07 1.70 -12.39
N LYS A 708 40.66 2.35 -13.48
CA LYS A 708 39.34 2.98 -13.58
C LYS A 708 38.31 1.89 -13.86
N VAL A 709 37.34 1.73 -12.96
CA VAL A 709 36.41 0.59 -13.03
C VAL A 709 35.31 0.91 -14.03
N LYS A 710 35.16 0.06 -15.05
CA LYS A 710 34.03 0.10 -15.99
C LYS A 710 32.83 -0.55 -15.32
N VAL A 711 31.68 0.10 -15.33
CA VAL A 711 30.45 -0.47 -14.78
C VAL A 711 29.35 -0.50 -15.85
N ARG A 712 28.53 -1.54 -15.79
CA ARG A 712 27.35 -1.76 -16.63
C ARG A 712 26.14 -1.95 -15.73
N THR A 713 24.99 -1.51 -16.23
CA THR A 713 23.69 -1.76 -15.62
C THR A 713 23.31 -3.22 -15.83
N LEU A 714 22.98 -3.94 -14.75
CA LEU A 714 22.56 -5.34 -14.79
C LEU A 714 21.10 -5.44 -14.32
N SER A 715 20.29 -6.26 -14.99
CA SER A 715 18.93 -6.52 -14.51
C SER A 715 18.95 -7.33 -13.20
N ALA A 716 17.86 -7.31 -12.44
CA ALA A 716 17.79 -8.04 -11.17
C ALA A 716 18.11 -9.54 -11.32
N GLU A 717 17.71 -10.16 -12.44
CA GLU A 717 17.90 -11.58 -12.76
C GLU A 717 19.32 -11.90 -13.29
N GLN A 718 20.15 -10.89 -13.59
CA GLN A 718 21.53 -11.03 -14.11
C GLN A 718 22.62 -10.84 -13.06
N ARG A 719 22.29 -10.38 -11.85
CA ARG A 719 23.28 -10.04 -10.81
C ARG A 719 23.66 -11.26 -9.99
N THR A 720 24.96 -11.49 -9.86
CA THR A 720 25.52 -12.56 -9.03
C THR A 720 25.70 -12.11 -7.57
N ARG A 721 26.03 -13.05 -6.67
CA ARG A 721 26.47 -12.73 -5.30
C ARG A 721 27.67 -11.76 -5.29
N GLU A 722 28.63 -11.95 -6.20
CA GLU A 722 29.83 -11.12 -6.31
C GLU A 722 29.49 -9.68 -6.75
N ASP A 723 28.47 -9.50 -7.58
CA ASP A 723 27.94 -8.18 -7.94
C ASP A 723 27.29 -7.44 -6.76
N ILE A 724 26.83 -8.18 -5.73
CA ILE A 724 26.14 -7.62 -4.57
C ILE A 724 27.12 -7.38 -3.41
N GLU A 725 27.79 -8.42 -2.91
CA GLU A 725 28.66 -8.32 -1.74
C GLU A 725 30.08 -7.83 -2.08
N GLY A 726 30.60 -8.16 -3.27
CA GLY A 726 32.02 -7.95 -3.60
C GLY A 726 32.98 -8.83 -2.79
N SER A 727 34.30 -8.68 -3.01
CA SER A 727 35.33 -9.32 -2.18
C SER A 727 35.78 -8.41 -1.02
N HIS A 728 35.61 -7.10 -1.19
CA HIS A 728 35.84 -6.07 -0.19
C HIS A 728 34.63 -5.12 -0.08
N TRP A 729 34.50 -4.43 1.06
CA TRP A 729 33.35 -3.54 1.32
C TRP A 729 33.20 -2.35 0.35
N ASN A 730 34.25 -1.96 -0.40
CA ASN A 730 34.20 -0.94 -1.47
C ASN A 730 34.02 -1.58 -2.87
N GLU A 731 33.45 -2.77 -2.93
CA GLU A 731 33.11 -3.52 -4.15
C GLU A 731 31.62 -3.93 -4.11
N GLY A 732 31.17 -4.71 -5.10
CA GLY A 732 29.76 -5.09 -5.23
C GLY A 732 28.85 -3.87 -5.35
N LEU A 733 27.81 -3.78 -4.49
CA LEU A 733 26.88 -2.64 -4.45
C LEU A 733 27.51 -1.31 -4.00
N LEU A 734 28.66 -1.32 -3.33
CA LEU A 734 29.27 -0.12 -2.74
C LEU A 734 30.50 0.38 -3.49
N LEU A 735 30.70 -0.11 -4.71
CA LEU A 735 31.73 0.36 -5.63
C LEU A 735 31.64 1.87 -5.85
N GLY A 736 32.79 2.54 -5.70
CA GLY A 736 32.97 3.96 -6.02
C GLY A 736 32.83 4.91 -4.84
N ARG A 737 33.25 4.48 -3.63
CA ARG A 737 33.20 5.29 -2.40
C ARG A 737 33.76 6.72 -2.61
N PRO A 738 32.97 7.78 -2.34
CA PRO A 738 33.45 9.16 -2.36
C PRO A 738 34.26 9.48 -1.08
N PRO A 739 35.12 10.51 -1.07
CA PRO A 739 35.99 10.79 0.07
C PRO A 739 35.27 11.24 1.35
N GLU A 740 34.01 11.68 1.24
CA GLU A 740 33.17 12.09 2.38
C GLU A 740 32.51 10.91 3.13
N GLU A 741 32.52 9.69 2.58
CA GLU A 741 31.91 8.51 3.20
C GLU A 741 32.88 7.78 4.14
N PRO A 742 32.42 7.32 5.32
CA PRO A 742 33.28 6.69 6.33
C PRO A 742 33.83 5.35 5.85
N GLU A 743 35.04 4.99 6.28
CA GLU A 743 35.70 3.73 5.86
C GLU A 743 35.17 2.46 6.52
N GLN A 744 34.16 2.57 7.40
CA GLN A 744 33.63 1.47 8.19
C GLN A 744 32.42 0.81 7.49
N PRO A 745 32.35 -0.52 7.45
CA PRO A 745 31.22 -1.22 6.82
C PRO A 745 29.95 -1.01 7.66
N LEU A 746 28.84 -0.61 7.03
CA LEU A 746 27.58 -0.41 7.76
C LEU A 746 26.94 -1.73 8.17
N THR A 747 26.84 -2.66 7.22
CA THR A 747 26.21 -3.99 7.31
C THR A 747 26.58 -4.84 6.07
N GLU A 748 25.98 -6.02 5.89
CA GLU A 748 26.06 -6.81 4.65
C GLU A 748 25.38 -6.07 3.47
N ASN A 749 25.97 -6.08 2.26
CA ASN A 749 25.44 -5.29 1.14
C ASN A 749 24.04 -5.77 0.73
N SER A 750 23.77 -7.07 0.82
CA SER A 750 22.42 -7.63 0.61
C SER A 750 21.37 -7.04 1.57
N LEU A 751 21.72 -6.64 2.80
CA LEU A 751 20.79 -5.98 3.72
C LEU A 751 20.53 -4.51 3.36
N LEU A 752 21.53 -3.81 2.79
CA LEU A 752 21.33 -2.48 2.21
C LEU A 752 20.34 -2.53 1.04
N GLU A 753 20.40 -3.57 0.20
CA GLU A 753 19.46 -3.72 -0.90
C GLU A 753 18.02 -4.00 -0.44
N VAL A 754 17.84 -4.77 0.65
CA VAL A 754 16.52 -4.95 1.29
C VAL A 754 15.99 -3.62 1.82
N LEU A 755 16.85 -2.80 2.42
CA LEU A 755 16.49 -1.48 2.95
C LEU A 755 16.05 -0.51 1.85
N ASP A 756 16.79 -0.41 0.75
CA ASP A 756 16.39 0.38 -0.42
C ASP A 756 15.03 -0.08 -0.97
N GLY A 757 14.81 -1.39 -1.10
CA GLY A 757 13.51 -1.95 -1.50
C GLY A 757 12.36 -1.65 -0.51
N ALA A 758 12.63 -1.54 0.79
CA ALA A 758 11.65 -1.14 1.79
C ALA A 758 11.26 0.35 1.65
N VAL A 759 12.21 1.23 1.32
CA VAL A 759 11.93 2.64 1.00
C VAL A 759 11.07 2.76 -0.27
N ILE A 760 11.41 1.99 -1.32
CA ILE A 760 10.60 1.92 -2.55
C ILE A 760 9.17 1.44 -2.25
N MET A 761 8.99 0.37 -1.46
CA MET A 761 7.66 -0.11 -1.07
C MET A 761 6.83 0.97 -0.37
N TYR A 762 7.44 1.77 0.51
CA TYR A 762 6.73 2.86 1.18
C TYR A 762 6.27 3.95 0.18
N ASN A 763 7.12 4.27 -0.79
CA ASN A 763 6.81 5.22 -1.86
C ASN A 763 5.66 4.73 -2.74
N LEU A 764 5.63 3.44 -3.12
CA LEU A 764 4.64 2.92 -4.07
C LEU A 764 3.19 2.98 -3.55
N SER A 765 2.91 2.59 -2.29
CA SER A 765 1.51 2.53 -1.83
C SER A 765 1.27 2.77 -0.33
N VAL A 766 2.26 2.54 0.54
CA VAL A 766 2.03 2.50 1.99
C VAL A 766 1.53 3.84 2.53
N HIS A 767 2.17 4.94 2.14
CA HIS A 767 1.80 6.28 2.60
C HIS A 767 0.33 6.66 2.28
N GLN A 768 -0.16 6.26 1.11
CA GLN A 768 -1.55 6.52 0.68
C GLN A 768 -2.55 5.75 1.56
N GLN A 769 -2.22 4.51 1.94
CA GLN A 769 -3.09 3.69 2.77
C GLN A 769 -3.08 4.10 4.24
N LEU A 770 -1.93 4.51 4.76
CA LEU A 770 -1.85 5.15 6.07
C LEU A 770 -2.75 6.39 6.15
N GLY A 771 -2.97 7.11 5.04
CA GLY A 771 -3.97 8.17 4.95
C GLY A 771 -5.42 7.66 4.94
N LYS A 772 -5.75 6.70 4.07
CA LYS A 772 -7.12 6.15 3.96
C LYS A 772 -7.63 5.52 5.27
N MET A 773 -6.75 4.87 6.03
CA MET A 773 -7.12 4.22 7.29
C MET A 773 -7.48 5.21 8.41
N VAL A 774 -7.06 6.49 8.33
CA VAL A 774 -7.52 7.56 9.25
C VAL A 774 -8.99 7.87 9.02
N GLY A 775 -9.52 7.61 7.82
CA GLY A 775 -10.94 7.78 7.50
C GLY A 775 -11.85 7.08 8.50
N VAL A 776 -11.46 5.93 9.07
CA VAL A 776 -12.24 5.25 10.12
C VAL A 776 -12.32 6.07 11.41
N SER A 777 -11.27 6.82 11.77
CA SER A 777 -11.28 7.73 12.92
C SER A 777 -12.08 9.00 12.62
N ASP A 778 -12.08 9.48 11.38
CA ASP A 778 -12.85 10.64 10.97
C ASP A 778 -14.36 10.28 10.88
N ASP A 779 -14.71 9.09 10.36
CA ASP A 779 -16.06 8.48 10.43
C ASP A 779 -16.58 8.41 11.89
N VAL A 780 -15.77 7.85 12.81
CA VAL A 780 -16.14 7.77 14.25
C VAL A 780 -16.46 9.16 14.80
N ASN A 781 -15.68 10.17 14.42
CA ASN A 781 -15.89 11.54 14.89
C ASN A 781 -17.15 12.18 14.29
N GLU A 782 -17.41 11.98 12.99
CA GLU A 782 -18.61 12.46 12.32
C GLU A 782 -19.88 11.86 12.95
N TYR A 783 -19.94 10.54 13.08
CA TYR A 783 -21.06 9.87 13.76
C TYR A 783 -21.16 10.27 15.24
N ALA A 784 -20.05 10.54 15.94
CA ALA A 784 -20.07 11.03 17.32
C ALA A 784 -20.61 12.47 17.45
N MET A 785 -20.50 13.28 16.41
CA MET A 785 -21.11 14.61 16.34
C MET A 785 -22.59 14.51 15.95
N ALA A 786 -22.94 13.69 14.96
CA ALA A 786 -24.32 13.43 14.55
C ALA A 786 -25.19 12.84 15.68
N LEU A 787 -24.64 11.91 16.47
CA LEU A 787 -25.30 11.35 17.65
C LEU A 787 -25.57 12.45 18.70
N ARG A 788 -24.59 13.31 18.98
CA ARG A 788 -24.75 14.40 19.97
C ARG A 788 -25.73 15.49 19.53
N ASP A 789 -25.74 15.86 18.25
CA ASP A 789 -26.76 16.76 17.70
C ASP A 789 -28.16 16.12 17.73
N THR A 790 -28.26 14.80 17.52
CA THR A 790 -29.51 14.04 17.67
C THR A 790 -29.99 14.00 19.13
N GLU A 791 -29.10 13.80 20.09
CA GLU A 791 -29.42 13.88 21.53
C GLU A 791 -29.88 15.29 21.94
N ASP A 792 -29.22 16.34 21.45
CA ASP A 792 -29.62 17.72 21.72
C ASP A 792 -30.97 18.08 21.07
N LYS A 793 -31.25 17.58 19.87
CA LYS A 793 -32.59 17.65 19.26
C LYS A 793 -33.63 16.92 20.09
N LEU A 794 -33.30 15.74 20.64
CA LEU A 794 -34.19 14.94 21.48
C LEU A 794 -34.47 15.64 22.83
N ARG A 795 -33.46 16.26 23.46
CA ARG A 795 -33.61 17.13 24.65
C ARG A 795 -34.52 18.34 24.38
N ARG A 796 -34.49 18.89 23.16
CA ARG A 796 -35.30 20.04 22.73
C ARG A 796 -36.68 19.66 22.17
N CYS A 797 -36.97 18.37 21.98
CA CYS A 797 -38.19 17.92 21.32
C CYS A 797 -39.44 18.13 22.21
N PRO A 798 -40.49 18.82 21.74
CA PRO A 798 -41.72 18.98 22.51
C PRO A 798 -42.45 17.65 22.72
N LYS A 799 -42.94 17.41 23.96
CA LYS A 799 -43.58 16.15 24.37
C LYS A 799 -44.84 15.75 23.56
N TRP A 800 -45.42 16.67 22.80
CA TRP A 800 -46.61 16.43 21.97
C TRP A 800 -46.29 15.87 20.57
N ARG A 801 -45.07 16.04 20.04
CA ARG A 801 -44.66 15.50 18.72
C ARG A 801 -44.06 14.09 18.85
N LYS A 802 -44.93 13.11 19.13
CA LYS A 802 -44.55 11.70 19.27
C LYS A 802 -43.95 11.10 18.00
N ASP A 803 -44.36 11.61 16.85
CA ASP A 803 -43.84 11.29 15.51
C ASP A 803 -42.35 11.65 15.38
N ILE A 804 -41.98 12.90 15.72
CA ILE A 804 -40.59 13.37 15.69
C ILE A 804 -39.76 12.63 16.75
N LEU A 805 -40.31 12.44 17.95
CA LEU A 805 -39.63 11.72 19.03
C LEU A 805 -39.29 10.28 18.64
N ALA A 806 -40.20 9.58 17.95
CA ALA A 806 -39.95 8.22 17.46
C ALA A 806 -38.81 8.18 16.43
N GLU A 807 -38.81 9.06 15.42
CA GLU A 807 -37.76 9.05 14.39
C GLU A 807 -36.40 9.53 14.93
N LEU A 808 -36.37 10.49 15.89
CA LEU A 808 -35.15 10.87 16.58
C LEU A 808 -34.60 9.73 17.47
N THR A 809 -35.47 8.98 18.16
CA THR A 809 -35.05 7.82 18.97
C THR A 809 -34.49 6.70 18.09
N LYS A 810 -35.13 6.43 16.95
CA LYS A 810 -34.64 5.49 15.92
C LYS A 810 -33.30 5.95 15.34
N SER A 811 -33.14 7.24 15.02
CA SER A 811 -31.88 7.82 14.54
C SER A 811 -30.77 7.71 15.58
N GLN A 812 -31.07 8.00 16.85
CA GLN A 812 -30.13 7.82 17.97
C GLN A 812 -29.65 6.37 18.07
N LYS A 813 -30.57 5.40 17.97
CA LYS A 813 -30.23 3.97 18.00
C LYS A 813 -29.32 3.59 16.82
N VAL A 814 -29.68 3.97 15.59
CA VAL A 814 -28.88 3.69 14.38
C VAL A 814 -27.48 4.30 14.47
N PHE A 815 -27.37 5.55 14.91
CA PHE A 815 -26.06 6.20 15.07
C PHE A 815 -25.24 5.55 16.20
N SER A 816 -25.86 5.16 17.32
CA SER A 816 -25.17 4.43 18.39
C SER A 816 -24.64 3.08 17.91
N GLU A 817 -25.47 2.26 17.25
CA GLU A 817 -25.07 0.95 16.72
C GLU A 817 -23.95 1.08 15.68
N LYS A 818 -24.10 2.02 14.74
CA LYS A 818 -23.07 2.28 13.73
C LYS A 818 -21.74 2.70 14.35
N LEU A 819 -21.78 3.58 15.35
CA LEU A 819 -20.60 4.07 16.05
C LEU A 819 -19.95 2.96 16.90
N ASP A 820 -20.75 2.10 17.53
CA ASP A 820 -20.27 0.91 18.25
C ASP A 820 -19.51 -0.07 17.35
N HIS A 821 -19.95 -0.25 16.09
CA HIS A 821 -19.18 -1.01 15.11
C HIS A 821 -17.90 -0.27 14.68
N LEU A 822 -17.99 1.04 14.41
CA LEU A 822 -16.83 1.85 14.00
C LEU A 822 -15.76 1.94 15.10
N SER A 823 -16.12 2.04 16.38
CA SER A 823 -15.21 2.05 17.54
C SER A 823 -14.42 0.73 17.67
N ARG A 824 -15.07 -0.42 17.42
CA ARG A 824 -14.40 -1.74 17.39
C ARG A 824 -13.53 -1.94 16.14
N ARG A 825 -13.95 -1.42 14.98
CA ARG A 825 -13.11 -1.38 13.76
C ARG A 825 -11.90 -0.47 13.96
N LEU A 826 -12.07 0.67 14.63
CA LEU A 826 -10.99 1.60 14.97
C LEU A 826 -9.98 0.95 15.93
N ALA A 827 -10.44 0.19 16.93
CA ALA A 827 -9.57 -0.62 17.79
C ALA A 827 -8.71 -1.62 17.00
N TRP A 828 -9.27 -2.26 15.96
CA TRP A 828 -8.51 -3.14 15.07
C TRP A 828 -7.44 -2.38 14.28
N VAL A 829 -7.78 -1.23 13.69
CA VAL A 829 -6.82 -0.41 12.93
C VAL A 829 -5.70 0.13 13.84
N HIS A 830 -6.00 0.50 15.08
CA HIS A 830 -4.97 0.87 16.06
C HIS A 830 -4.07 -0.30 16.45
N ALA A 831 -4.60 -1.53 16.57
CA ALA A 831 -3.78 -2.70 16.89
C ALA A 831 -2.88 -3.13 15.71
N THR A 832 -3.35 -3.02 14.47
CA THR A 832 -2.64 -3.51 13.26
C THR A 832 -1.76 -2.49 12.55
N VAL A 833 -2.08 -1.20 12.65
CA VAL A 833 -1.48 -0.14 11.81
C VAL A 833 -1.01 1.07 12.63
N TYR A 834 -1.84 1.62 13.53
CA TYR A 834 -1.48 2.79 14.32
C TYR A 834 -0.98 2.46 15.74
N SER A 835 -0.27 1.35 15.91
CA SER A 835 0.35 1.02 17.20
C SER A 835 1.68 1.78 17.38
N GLN A 836 2.10 1.97 18.62
CA GLN A 836 3.37 2.63 18.96
C GLN A 836 4.59 1.99 18.28
N GLU A 837 4.61 0.66 18.14
CA GLU A 837 5.68 -0.04 17.41
C GLU A 837 5.68 0.31 15.92
N LYS A 838 4.50 0.39 15.29
CA LYS A 838 4.39 0.73 13.86
C LYS A 838 4.76 2.20 13.63
N MET A 839 4.49 3.06 14.61
CA MET A 839 4.96 4.45 14.63
C MET A 839 6.51 4.51 14.67
N LEU A 840 7.15 3.67 15.49
CA LEU A 840 8.60 3.57 15.56
C LEU A 840 9.21 3.03 14.25
N ASP A 841 8.57 2.11 13.55
CA ASP A 841 9.02 1.64 12.23
C ASP A 841 9.04 2.77 11.18
N ILE A 842 7.96 3.59 11.11
CA ILE A 842 7.89 4.73 10.19
C ILE A 842 8.86 5.84 10.60
N TYR A 843 9.07 6.05 11.90
CA TYR A 843 10.06 6.99 12.41
C TYR A 843 11.51 6.56 12.13
N TRP A 844 11.77 5.25 12.20
CA TRP A 844 13.04 4.66 11.79
C TRP A 844 13.26 4.86 10.28
N LEU A 845 12.27 4.55 9.44
CA LEU A 845 12.34 4.77 7.99
C LEU A 845 12.55 6.24 7.62
N LEU A 846 11.91 7.18 8.34
CA LEU A 846 12.17 8.61 8.22
C LEU A 846 13.65 8.91 8.52
N ARG A 847 14.19 8.44 9.64
CA ARG A 847 15.61 8.69 10.01
C ARG A 847 16.60 8.08 9.01
N VAL A 848 16.30 6.90 8.46
CA VAL A 848 17.06 6.30 7.34
C VAL A 848 17.07 7.24 6.14
N CYS A 849 15.92 7.76 5.72
CA CYS A 849 15.82 8.67 4.58
C CYS A 849 16.58 9.98 4.84
N LEU A 850 16.43 10.61 6.02
CA LEU A 850 17.13 11.84 6.36
C LEU A 850 18.66 11.65 6.31
N ARG A 851 19.20 10.59 6.93
CA ARG A 851 20.63 10.26 6.86
C ARG A 851 21.09 10.02 5.41
N THR A 852 20.29 9.30 4.63
CA THR A 852 20.58 9.02 3.20
C THR A 852 20.67 10.33 2.39
N ILE A 853 19.76 11.27 2.62
CA ILE A 853 19.78 12.60 2.00
C ILE A 853 21.00 13.41 2.46
N GLU A 854 21.28 13.44 3.77
CA GLU A 854 22.45 14.14 4.35
C GLU A 854 23.79 13.62 3.78
N HIS A 855 23.92 12.30 3.59
CA HIS A 855 25.11 11.67 3.00
C HIS A 855 25.18 11.93 1.49
N GLY A 856 24.06 11.78 0.77
CA GLY A 856 23.98 12.11 -0.66
C GLY A 856 24.37 13.56 -0.96
N ASP A 857 23.88 14.51 -0.16
CA ASP A 857 24.12 15.94 -0.32
C ASP A 857 25.61 16.31 -0.27
N ARG A 858 26.40 15.62 0.58
CA ARG A 858 27.86 15.80 0.71
C ARG A 858 28.63 15.47 -0.57
N THR A 859 28.11 14.58 -1.42
CA THR A 859 28.76 14.19 -2.69
C THR A 859 28.70 15.28 -3.79
N GLY A 860 28.11 16.45 -3.48
CA GLY A 860 28.09 17.61 -4.36
C GLY A 860 27.20 17.38 -5.59
N SER A 861 27.79 17.37 -6.78
CA SER A 861 27.06 17.16 -8.05
C SER A 861 26.50 15.74 -8.20
N LEU A 862 27.11 14.73 -7.56
CA LEU A 862 26.61 13.35 -7.65
C LEU A 862 25.27 13.14 -6.92
N PHE A 863 24.86 14.07 -6.04
CA PHE A 863 23.53 14.11 -5.44
C PHE A 863 22.39 14.09 -6.47
N ALA A 864 22.65 14.62 -7.68
CA ALA A 864 21.71 14.61 -8.79
C ALA A 864 21.28 13.20 -9.23
N PHE A 865 22.08 12.16 -8.97
CA PHE A 865 21.76 10.75 -9.26
C PHE A 865 20.83 10.10 -8.23
N MET A 866 20.61 10.71 -7.06
CA MET A 866 19.72 10.13 -6.04
C MET A 866 18.28 10.04 -6.58
N PRO A 867 17.57 8.91 -6.37
CA PRO A 867 16.15 8.81 -6.70
C PRO A 867 15.30 9.82 -5.92
N GLU A 868 14.36 10.49 -6.60
CA GLU A 868 13.53 11.54 -5.96
C GLU A 868 12.64 11.02 -4.83
N PHE A 869 12.36 9.71 -4.84
CA PHE A 869 11.49 9.10 -3.83
C PHE A 869 12.09 9.21 -2.41
N TYR A 870 13.40 9.33 -2.21
CA TYR A 870 13.97 9.49 -0.87
C TYR A 870 13.49 10.78 -0.17
N LEU A 871 13.40 11.89 -0.92
CA LEU A 871 12.80 13.14 -0.42
C LEU A 871 11.29 12.97 -0.21
N SER A 872 10.60 12.33 -1.15
CA SER A 872 9.16 12.06 -1.06
C SER A 872 8.78 11.21 0.17
N VAL A 873 9.53 10.14 0.44
CA VAL A 873 9.35 9.26 1.60
C VAL A 873 9.66 9.99 2.90
N ALA A 874 10.68 10.85 2.96
CA ALA A 874 10.95 11.66 4.15
C ALA A 874 9.77 12.63 4.47
N ILE A 875 9.27 13.35 3.46
CA ILE A 875 8.11 14.24 3.60
C ILE A 875 6.86 13.46 4.04
N ASN A 876 6.56 12.36 3.34
CA ASN A 876 5.36 11.56 3.58
C ASN A 876 5.41 10.82 4.92
N SER A 877 6.57 10.35 5.37
CA SER A 877 6.74 9.71 6.68
C SER A 877 6.53 10.71 7.83
N TYR A 878 7.09 11.92 7.73
CA TYR A 878 6.79 12.99 8.69
C TYR A 878 5.29 13.34 8.71
N SER A 879 4.68 13.50 7.54
CA SER A 879 3.24 13.76 7.41
C SER A 879 2.40 12.66 8.07
N ALA A 880 2.78 11.40 7.87
CA ALA A 880 2.09 10.25 8.47
C ALA A 880 2.21 10.22 10.01
N LEU A 881 3.42 10.38 10.55
CA LEU A 881 3.65 10.39 12.01
C LEU A 881 2.83 11.51 12.69
N LYS A 882 2.81 12.70 12.09
CA LYS A 882 2.09 13.87 12.61
C LYS A 882 0.56 13.76 12.47
N ASN A 883 0.08 13.43 11.28
CA ASN A 883 -1.34 13.54 10.95
C ASN A 883 -2.13 12.25 11.21
N TYR A 884 -1.49 11.08 11.08
CA TYR A 884 -2.17 9.77 11.11
C TYR A 884 -1.96 9.02 12.44
N PHE A 885 -0.76 9.11 13.05
CA PHE A 885 -0.49 8.53 14.38
C PHE A 885 -0.80 9.49 15.54
N GLY A 886 -0.62 10.81 15.33
CA GLY A 886 -0.97 11.88 16.28
C GLY A 886 -2.34 11.78 16.98
N PRO A 887 -3.39 11.17 16.37
CA PRO A 887 -4.63 10.84 17.05
C PRO A 887 -4.56 9.97 18.31
N VAL A 888 -3.51 9.16 18.49
CA VAL A 888 -3.39 8.16 19.57
C VAL A 888 -2.02 8.18 20.24
N HIS A 889 -0.96 8.50 19.50
CA HIS A 889 0.41 8.57 20.02
C HIS A 889 1.01 9.93 19.67
N SER A 890 1.57 10.64 20.66
CA SER A 890 2.21 11.93 20.39
C SER A 890 3.57 11.72 19.71
N MET A 891 3.85 12.49 18.66
CA MET A 891 5.16 12.48 18.01
C MET A 891 6.27 12.98 18.95
N GLU A 892 5.90 13.71 20.00
CA GLU A 892 6.80 14.23 21.04
C GLU A 892 7.36 13.12 21.97
N GLU A 893 6.73 11.95 22.01
CA GLU A 893 7.19 10.79 22.78
C GLU A 893 8.33 10.02 22.07
N LEU A 894 8.66 10.38 20.82
CA LEU A 894 9.67 9.68 20.02
C LEU A 894 11.12 10.03 20.42
N PRO A 895 12.04 9.06 20.47
CA PRO A 895 13.42 9.30 20.87
C PRO A 895 14.14 10.21 19.88
N GLY A 896 14.71 11.33 20.36
CA GLY A 896 15.41 12.31 19.51
C GLY A 896 14.49 13.12 18.58
N TYR A 897 13.19 13.21 18.87
CA TYR A 897 12.20 13.92 18.04
C TYR A 897 12.65 15.33 17.62
N GLU A 898 13.12 16.16 18.55
CA GLU A 898 13.54 17.53 18.24
C GLU A 898 14.76 17.59 17.29
N GLU A 899 15.69 16.63 17.38
CA GLU A 899 16.84 16.54 16.47
C GLU A 899 16.37 16.13 15.07
N THR A 900 15.52 15.10 14.99
CA THR A 900 14.94 14.63 13.71
C THR A 900 14.13 15.73 13.02
N LEU A 901 13.36 16.52 13.78
CA LEU A 901 12.68 17.71 13.23
C LEU A 901 13.67 18.74 12.68
N THR A 902 14.78 18.99 13.38
CA THR A 902 15.79 19.98 13.00
C THR A 902 16.56 19.54 11.74
N ARG A 903 16.87 18.25 11.62
CA ARG A 903 17.46 17.64 10.42
C ARG A 903 16.53 17.76 9.20
N LEU A 904 15.25 17.39 9.34
CA LEU A 904 14.29 17.56 8.25
C LEU A 904 14.04 19.05 7.93
N ALA A 905 14.02 19.94 8.92
CA ALA A 905 13.95 21.38 8.69
C ALA A 905 15.15 21.90 7.88
N ALA A 906 16.37 21.45 8.17
CA ALA A 906 17.57 21.80 7.40
C ALA A 906 17.50 21.29 5.95
N ILE A 907 17.08 20.03 5.75
CA ILE A 907 16.85 19.44 4.42
C ILE A 907 15.81 20.26 3.62
N LEU A 908 14.66 20.57 4.22
CA LEU A 908 13.61 21.36 3.56
C LEU A 908 14.09 22.79 3.23
N ALA A 909 14.77 23.45 4.17
CA ALA A 909 15.30 24.79 4.02
C ALA A 909 16.41 24.90 2.96
N LYS A 910 17.22 23.85 2.78
CA LYS A 910 18.27 23.81 1.77
C LYS A 910 17.73 23.42 0.39
N HIS A 911 16.92 22.37 0.29
CA HIS A 911 16.66 21.72 -0.99
C HIS A 911 15.48 22.28 -1.81
N PHE A 912 14.56 23.05 -1.22
CA PHE A 912 13.41 23.62 -1.98
C PHE A 912 13.82 24.56 -3.13
N ALA A 913 15.02 25.13 -3.06
CA ALA A 913 15.62 26.03 -4.06
C ALA A 913 16.96 25.50 -4.62
N ASP A 914 17.28 24.21 -4.43
CA ASP A 914 18.52 23.59 -4.89
C ASP A 914 18.49 23.34 -6.39
N THR A 915 19.48 23.88 -7.10
CA THR A 915 19.60 23.80 -8.57
C THR A 915 19.93 22.40 -9.09
N ARG A 916 20.38 21.49 -8.21
CA ARG A 916 20.57 20.06 -8.54
C ARG A 916 19.24 19.31 -8.66
N ILE A 917 18.14 19.89 -8.19
CA ILE A 917 16.80 19.31 -8.26
C ILE A 917 16.04 19.96 -9.43
N VAL A 918 15.84 19.18 -10.49
CA VAL A 918 15.22 19.62 -11.75
C VAL A 918 13.71 19.36 -11.75
N GLY A 919 13.26 18.26 -11.13
CA GLY A 919 11.84 17.89 -11.07
C GLY A 919 10.97 18.96 -10.41
N THR A 920 9.92 19.41 -11.10
CA THR A 920 8.96 20.42 -10.61
C THR A 920 8.16 19.90 -9.42
N ASP A 921 7.66 18.67 -9.53
CA ASP A 921 6.68 18.09 -8.61
C ASP A 921 7.30 17.84 -7.23
N ILE A 922 8.57 17.41 -7.19
CA ILE A 922 9.33 17.25 -5.95
C ILE A 922 9.71 18.60 -5.32
N ARG A 923 9.97 19.65 -6.13
CA ARG A 923 10.22 21.01 -5.61
C ARG A 923 8.97 21.62 -5.01
N ASP A 924 7.82 21.47 -5.66
CA ASP A 924 6.53 21.90 -5.12
C ASP A 924 6.18 21.11 -3.83
N SER A 925 6.49 19.81 -3.79
CA SER A 925 6.34 18.97 -2.59
C SER A 925 7.23 19.44 -1.43
N LEU A 926 8.50 19.78 -1.69
CA LEU A 926 9.42 20.37 -0.69
C LEU A 926 8.89 21.71 -0.18
N MET A 927 8.38 22.57 -1.07
CA MET A 927 7.81 23.87 -0.71
C MET A 927 6.53 23.73 0.12
N GLN A 928 5.65 22.79 -0.23
CA GLN A 928 4.44 22.48 0.55
C GLN A 928 4.79 21.86 1.91
N ALA A 929 5.82 21.02 1.99
CA ALA A 929 6.33 20.47 3.24
C ALA A 929 6.90 21.57 4.15
N LEU A 930 7.69 22.50 3.61
CA LEU A 930 8.21 23.66 4.35
C LEU A 930 7.08 24.60 4.82
N ALA A 931 6.08 24.85 3.98
CA ALA A 931 4.88 25.60 4.34
C ALA A 931 4.08 24.91 5.48
N SER A 932 3.98 23.59 5.45
CA SER A 932 3.39 22.80 6.55
C SER A 932 4.24 22.85 7.83
N TYR A 933 5.57 22.89 7.71
CA TYR A 933 6.49 22.99 8.85
C TYR A 933 6.33 24.29 9.63
N VAL A 934 6.32 25.44 8.94
CA VAL A 934 6.20 26.77 9.59
C VAL A 934 4.84 27.03 10.23
N CYS A 935 3.81 26.22 9.93
CA CYS A 935 2.48 26.37 10.52
C CYS A 935 2.35 25.89 11.99
N TYR A 936 3.36 25.23 12.57
CA TYR A 936 3.24 24.56 13.88
C TYR A 936 4.40 24.92 14.81
N PRO A 937 4.16 25.26 16.10
CA PRO A 937 5.21 25.77 16.99
C PRO A 937 6.47 24.91 17.11
N HIS A 938 6.34 23.59 17.26
CA HIS A 938 7.50 22.70 17.43
C HIS A 938 8.32 22.56 16.14
N SER A 939 7.65 22.49 14.99
CA SER A 939 8.31 22.41 13.68
C SER A 939 8.90 23.75 13.24
N LEU A 940 8.28 24.88 13.62
CA LEU A 940 8.84 26.21 13.42
C LEU A 940 10.09 26.43 14.29
N ARG A 941 10.07 26.03 15.57
CA ARG A 941 11.27 26.04 16.44
C ARG A 941 12.40 25.20 15.87
N ALA A 942 12.10 24.11 15.17
CA ALA A 942 13.11 23.31 14.49
C ALA A 942 13.76 24.07 13.31
N VAL A 943 12.98 24.85 12.54
CA VAL A 943 13.51 25.78 11.51
C VAL A 943 14.33 26.90 12.15
N GLU A 944 13.96 27.39 13.33
CA GLU A 944 14.74 28.39 14.06
C GLU A 944 16.08 27.86 14.59
N ARG A 945 16.18 26.54 14.85
CA ARG A 945 17.40 25.86 15.35
C ARG A 945 18.40 25.46 14.26
N ILE A 946 18.08 25.53 12.97
CA ILE A 946 19.03 25.20 11.90
C ILE A 946 20.19 26.22 11.86
N PRO A 947 21.37 25.88 11.30
CA PRO A 947 22.52 26.78 11.21
C PRO A 947 22.16 28.12 10.55
N GLU A 948 22.73 29.20 11.07
CA GLU A 948 22.38 30.57 10.66
C GLU A 948 22.57 30.83 9.16
N GLU A 949 23.68 30.36 8.58
CA GLU A 949 23.93 30.43 7.13
C GLU A 949 22.80 29.81 6.31
N GLN A 950 22.24 28.67 6.78
CA GLN A 950 21.12 28.00 6.12
C GLN A 950 19.81 28.76 6.31
N ARG A 951 19.56 29.37 7.48
CA ARG A 951 18.40 30.27 7.68
C ARG A 951 18.46 31.45 6.71
N ILE A 952 19.61 32.11 6.60
CA ILE A 952 19.81 33.27 5.73
C ILE A 952 19.68 32.85 4.25
N ALA A 953 20.23 31.71 3.84
CA ALA A 953 20.08 31.17 2.49
C ALA A 953 18.61 30.83 2.15
N MET A 954 17.87 30.22 3.09
CA MET A 954 16.44 29.95 2.96
C MET A 954 15.66 31.25 2.80
N VAL A 955 15.86 32.25 3.67
CA VAL A 955 15.14 33.54 3.61
C VAL A 955 15.47 34.29 2.33
N ARG A 956 16.74 34.35 1.90
CA ARG A 956 17.12 34.91 0.59
C ARG A 956 16.39 34.20 -0.57
N SER A 957 16.21 32.88 -0.47
CA SER A 957 15.49 32.09 -1.46
C SER A 957 13.95 32.24 -1.38
N LEU A 958 13.39 32.69 -0.25
CA LEU A 958 11.98 33.07 -0.13
C LEU A 958 11.71 34.48 -0.67
N LEU A 959 12.69 35.40 -0.56
CA LEU A 959 12.62 36.77 -1.06
C LEU A 959 13.05 36.93 -2.54
N ALA A 960 13.27 35.82 -3.26
CA ALA A 960 13.59 35.86 -4.68
C ALA A 960 12.36 36.26 -5.54
N PRO A 961 12.54 36.91 -6.71
CA PRO A 961 11.43 37.34 -7.56
C PRO A 961 10.53 36.20 -8.02
N TYR A 962 9.24 36.51 -8.24
CA TYR A 962 8.20 35.53 -8.56
C TYR A 962 8.11 35.18 -10.06
N GLU A 963 8.78 35.94 -10.94
CA GLU A 963 8.59 35.88 -12.40
C GLU A 963 9.08 34.57 -13.07
N GLN A 964 9.84 33.72 -12.37
CA GLN A 964 10.37 32.45 -12.89
C GLN A 964 10.15 31.24 -11.96
N ARG A 965 9.16 31.28 -11.07
CA ARG A 965 8.88 30.19 -10.11
C ARG A 965 7.41 30.13 -9.66
N PRO A 966 6.91 28.96 -9.23
CA PRO A 966 5.71 28.88 -8.41
C PRO A 966 5.86 29.73 -7.15
N TRP A 967 5.14 30.85 -7.07
CA TRP A 967 5.31 31.84 -6.00
C TRP A 967 4.27 31.72 -4.88
N ALA A 968 3.09 31.17 -5.16
CA ALA A 968 1.98 31.12 -4.19
C ALA A 968 2.41 30.48 -2.85
N GLN A 969 3.05 29.31 -2.87
CA GLN A 969 3.52 28.63 -1.65
C GLN A 969 4.63 29.42 -0.92
N THR A 970 5.48 30.13 -1.66
CA THR A 970 6.50 31.02 -1.08
C THR A 970 5.84 32.18 -0.34
N ASN A 971 4.82 32.80 -0.95
CA ASN A 971 4.03 33.87 -0.35
C ASN A 971 3.29 33.37 0.90
N TRP A 972 2.71 32.16 0.86
CA TRP A 972 2.09 31.52 2.03
C TRP A 972 3.08 31.32 3.19
N ILE A 973 4.33 30.90 2.93
CA ILE A 973 5.37 30.79 3.97
C ILE A 973 5.63 32.15 4.64
N LEU A 974 5.83 33.22 3.85
CA LEU A 974 6.04 34.57 4.38
C LEU A 974 4.86 35.03 5.25
N VAL A 975 3.63 34.86 4.76
CA VAL A 975 2.40 35.20 5.50
C VAL A 975 2.27 34.41 6.80
N ARG A 976 2.71 33.14 6.85
CA ARG A 976 2.71 32.33 8.08
C ARG A 976 3.72 32.85 9.11
N LEU A 977 4.94 33.15 8.66
CA LEU A 977 5.99 33.69 9.53
C LEU A 977 5.61 35.07 10.12
N TRP A 978 4.74 35.82 9.43
CA TRP A 978 4.14 37.07 9.90
C TRP A 978 2.88 36.91 10.77
N ARG A 979 2.25 35.73 10.78
CA ARG A 979 0.91 35.55 11.34
C ARG A 979 0.89 35.71 12.86
N GLY A 980 0.28 36.79 13.32
CA GLY A 980 0.24 37.22 14.73
C GLY A 980 0.78 38.63 14.95
N CYS A 981 1.59 39.15 14.02
CA CYS A 981 2.21 40.48 14.16
C CYS A 981 1.35 41.58 13.50
N GLY A 982 0.83 41.33 12.29
CA GLY A 982 0.06 42.30 11.50
C GLY A 982 -1.22 42.84 12.15
N PHE A 983 -1.66 44.01 11.66
CA PHE A 983 -2.87 44.71 12.08
C PHE A 983 -4.10 43.82 11.88
N GLY A 984 -4.85 43.55 12.95
CA GLY A 984 -5.98 42.62 12.96
C GLY A 984 -5.65 41.16 12.55
N TYR A 985 -4.39 40.83 12.29
CA TYR A 985 -3.94 39.50 11.82
C TYR A 985 -3.55 38.57 12.99
N ARG A 986 -4.21 38.77 14.13
CA ARG A 986 -3.95 38.07 15.40
C ARG A 986 -5.04 37.06 15.77
N TYR A 987 -6.12 36.99 14.99
CA TYR A 987 -7.26 36.13 15.28
C TYR A 987 -7.09 34.72 14.69
N THR A 988 -7.36 33.72 15.53
CA THR A 988 -7.45 32.29 15.16
C THR A 988 -8.71 31.97 14.34
N ARG A 989 -9.79 32.74 14.53
CA ARG A 989 -11.00 32.71 13.69
C ARG A 989 -11.31 34.13 13.24
N LEU A 990 -11.54 34.31 11.95
CA LEU A 990 -11.86 35.63 11.42
C LEU A 990 -13.23 36.09 11.97
N PRO A 991 -13.36 37.30 12.54
CA PRO A 991 -14.59 37.75 13.21
C PRO A 991 -15.88 37.66 12.40
N HIS A 992 -15.83 37.77 11.07
CA HIS A 992 -17.01 37.63 10.20
C HIS A 992 -17.54 36.18 10.13
N LEU A 993 -16.67 35.18 10.26
CA LEU A 993 -17.03 33.75 10.26
C LEU A 993 -17.60 33.25 11.60
N LEU A 994 -17.69 34.09 12.63
CA LEU A 994 -18.23 33.70 13.93
C LEU A 994 -19.76 33.44 13.93
N LYS A 995 -20.44 33.70 12.82
CA LYS A 995 -21.91 33.57 12.68
C LYS A 995 -22.37 32.32 11.92
N THR A 996 -21.46 31.56 11.31
CA THR A 996 -21.76 30.32 10.57
C THR A 996 -21.45 29.06 11.40
N LYS A 997 -22.08 27.93 11.05
CA LYS A 997 -21.86 26.65 11.74
C LYS A 997 -20.43 26.11 11.47
N PRO A 998 -19.83 25.38 12.43
CA PRO A 998 -18.43 24.95 12.34
C PRO A 998 -18.31 23.56 11.70
N GLU A 999 -18.34 23.46 10.37
CA GLU A 999 -18.25 22.15 9.68
C GLU A 999 -16.98 21.98 8.79
N ASP A 1000 -16.39 23.05 8.24
CA ASP A 1000 -15.18 22.94 7.39
C ASP A 1000 -13.85 23.14 8.12
N ALA A 1001 -13.27 22.03 8.61
CA ALA A 1001 -11.99 21.99 9.31
C ALA A 1001 -10.73 22.18 8.41
N ASN A 1002 -10.90 22.39 7.11
CA ASN A 1002 -9.80 22.47 6.12
C ASN A 1002 -9.36 23.90 5.77
N LEU A 1003 -9.99 24.93 6.35
CA LEU A 1003 -9.61 26.32 6.12
C LEU A 1003 -8.26 26.67 6.78
N PRO A 1004 -7.22 27.09 6.02
CA PRO A 1004 -5.90 27.38 6.57
C PRO A 1004 -5.88 28.53 7.61
N SER A 1005 -6.95 29.33 7.65
CA SER A 1005 -7.14 30.44 8.59
C SER A 1005 -7.44 30.01 10.03
N LEU A 1006 -7.73 28.72 10.29
CA LEU A 1006 -8.18 28.23 11.60
C LEU A 1006 -7.05 27.90 12.59
N GLN A 1007 -5.82 27.69 12.13
CA GLN A 1007 -4.67 27.43 13.02
C GLN A 1007 -4.37 28.63 13.95
N LYS A 1008 -3.77 28.41 15.13
CA LYS A 1008 -3.31 29.51 16.00
C LYS A 1008 -2.18 30.31 15.32
N PRO A 1009 -2.08 31.63 15.53
CA PRO A 1009 -0.90 32.42 15.13
C PRO A 1009 0.40 31.89 15.75
N CYS A 1010 1.47 31.84 14.97
CA CYS A 1010 2.79 31.33 15.35
C CYS A 1010 3.89 32.09 14.57
N PRO A 1011 4.11 33.39 14.86
CA PRO A 1011 5.10 34.18 14.14
C PRO A 1011 6.53 33.82 14.58
N SER A 1012 7.50 33.92 13.67
CA SER A 1012 8.93 33.80 13.99
C SER A 1012 9.60 35.16 13.91
N THR A 1013 9.92 35.74 15.06
CA THR A 1013 10.65 37.02 15.13
C THR A 1013 12.07 36.90 14.58
N LEU A 1014 12.71 35.74 14.77
CA LEU A 1014 14.06 35.47 14.28
C LEU A 1014 14.13 35.45 12.74
N LEU A 1015 13.20 34.77 12.08
CA LEU A 1015 13.16 34.74 10.61
C LEU A 1015 12.70 36.09 10.03
N GLN A 1016 11.84 36.83 10.73
CA GLN A 1016 11.49 38.21 10.38
C GLN A 1016 12.71 39.17 10.47
N GLN A 1017 13.59 39.01 11.46
CA GLN A 1017 14.83 39.78 11.55
C GLN A 1017 15.76 39.48 10.36
N HIS A 1018 15.99 38.20 10.04
CA HIS A 1018 16.75 37.80 8.85
C HIS A 1018 16.17 38.36 7.53
N MET A 1019 14.84 38.46 7.42
CA MET A 1019 14.18 39.13 6.28
C MET A 1019 14.50 40.63 6.25
N ALA A 1020 14.38 41.30 7.39
CA ALA A 1020 14.62 42.74 7.50
C ALA A 1020 16.06 43.09 7.10
N ASP A 1021 17.04 42.32 7.56
CA ASP A 1021 18.45 42.59 7.30
C ASP A 1021 18.83 42.31 5.84
N LEU A 1022 18.30 41.24 5.22
CA LEU A 1022 18.49 40.98 3.79
C LEU A 1022 17.88 42.08 2.90
N LEU A 1023 16.71 42.61 3.28
CA LEU A 1023 16.04 43.70 2.57
C LEU A 1023 16.74 45.06 2.76
N ARG A 1024 17.50 45.24 3.85
CA ARG A 1024 18.37 46.43 4.06
C ARG A 1024 19.68 46.36 3.29
N GLN A 1025 20.31 45.18 3.21
CA GLN A 1025 21.68 45.03 2.70
C GLN A 1025 21.78 45.02 1.16
N GLY A 1026 20.74 44.61 0.43
CA GLY A 1026 20.79 44.45 -1.03
C GLY A 1026 20.14 45.60 -1.79
N PRO A 1027 20.87 46.45 -2.55
CA PRO A 1027 20.28 47.55 -3.32
C PRO A 1027 19.28 47.07 -4.37
N ASP A 1028 19.49 45.89 -4.97
CA ASP A 1028 18.62 45.32 -6.01
C ASP A 1028 17.57 44.33 -5.46
N VAL A 1029 17.81 43.74 -4.28
CA VAL A 1029 16.99 42.65 -3.73
C VAL A 1029 15.60 43.16 -3.35
N ALA A 1030 15.52 44.21 -2.55
CA ALA A 1030 14.25 44.79 -2.11
C ALA A 1030 13.42 45.35 -3.28
N PRO A 1031 13.97 46.14 -4.22
CA PRO A 1031 13.21 46.62 -5.37
C PRO A 1031 12.73 45.51 -6.31
N SER A 1032 13.55 44.49 -6.57
CA SER A 1032 13.17 43.38 -7.46
C SER A 1032 12.07 42.51 -6.84
N PHE A 1033 12.19 42.15 -5.55
CA PHE A 1033 11.15 41.44 -4.80
C PHE A 1033 9.84 42.23 -4.76
N LEU A 1034 9.88 43.50 -4.33
CA LEU A 1034 8.67 44.31 -4.16
C LEU A 1034 7.96 44.62 -5.49
N ASN A 1035 8.70 44.91 -6.57
CA ASN A 1035 8.08 45.05 -7.88
C ASN A 1035 7.38 43.76 -8.31
N SER A 1036 7.98 42.60 -8.04
CA SER A 1036 7.36 41.30 -8.32
C SER A 1036 6.09 41.06 -7.48
N VAL A 1037 6.08 41.41 -6.18
CA VAL A 1037 4.90 41.31 -5.31
C VAL A 1037 3.78 42.23 -5.78
N LEU A 1038 4.09 43.49 -6.11
CA LEU A 1038 3.14 44.48 -6.61
C LEU A 1038 2.55 44.07 -7.97
N ASN A 1039 3.38 43.53 -8.88
CA ASN A 1039 2.94 43.00 -10.17
C ASN A 1039 1.95 41.83 -9.98
N GLN A 1040 2.26 40.85 -9.12
CA GLN A 1040 1.36 39.71 -8.86
C GLN A 1040 0.08 40.13 -8.11
N LEU A 1041 0.13 41.14 -7.24
CA LEU A 1041 -1.06 41.69 -6.58
C LEU A 1041 -2.01 42.35 -7.59
N ASN A 1042 -1.46 43.15 -8.51
CA ASN A 1042 -2.24 43.76 -9.58
C ASN A 1042 -2.94 42.70 -10.45
N TRP A 1043 -2.23 41.64 -10.81
CA TRP A 1043 -2.79 40.51 -11.57
C TRP A 1043 -3.88 39.77 -10.77
N ALA A 1044 -3.55 39.25 -9.59
CA ALA A 1044 -4.47 38.44 -8.79
C ALA A 1044 -5.77 39.20 -8.43
N PHE A 1045 -5.66 40.50 -8.14
CA PHE A 1045 -6.81 41.35 -7.85
C PHE A 1045 -7.64 41.66 -9.11
N SER A 1046 -7.00 41.84 -10.27
CA SER A 1046 -7.71 42.03 -11.54
C SER A 1046 -8.50 40.79 -11.96
N GLU A 1047 -7.89 39.60 -11.87
CA GLU A 1047 -8.56 38.32 -12.12
C GLU A 1047 -9.73 38.11 -11.16
N PHE A 1048 -9.54 38.40 -9.87
CA PHE A 1048 -10.61 38.32 -8.87
C PHE A 1048 -11.82 39.19 -9.21
N ILE A 1049 -11.59 40.45 -9.62
CA ILE A 1049 -12.68 41.35 -10.02
C ILE A 1049 -13.35 40.87 -11.33
N GLY A 1050 -12.59 40.34 -12.29
CA GLY A 1050 -13.13 39.73 -13.51
C GLY A 1050 -14.06 38.55 -13.20
N MET A 1051 -13.60 37.61 -12.37
CA MET A 1051 -14.40 36.46 -11.91
C MET A 1051 -15.68 36.90 -11.18
N ILE A 1052 -15.62 37.93 -10.32
CA ILE A 1052 -16.83 38.49 -9.67
C ILE A 1052 -17.83 39.03 -10.70
N GLN A 1053 -17.36 39.69 -11.77
CA GLN A 1053 -18.23 40.20 -12.83
C GLN A 1053 -18.89 39.06 -13.62
N GLU A 1054 -18.15 37.99 -13.93
CA GLU A 1054 -18.71 36.80 -14.59
C GLU A 1054 -19.76 36.10 -13.71
N ILE A 1055 -19.47 35.91 -12.41
CA ILE A 1055 -20.39 35.28 -11.45
C ILE A 1055 -21.70 36.08 -11.35
N GLN A 1056 -21.64 37.41 -11.29
CA GLN A 1056 -22.84 38.24 -11.29
C GLN A 1056 -23.61 38.13 -12.60
N GLN A 1057 -22.93 38.23 -13.76
CA GLN A 1057 -23.59 38.10 -15.07
C GLN A 1057 -24.26 36.73 -15.27
N ALA A 1058 -23.70 35.67 -14.67
CA ALA A 1058 -24.33 34.36 -14.65
C ALA A 1058 -25.55 34.33 -13.71
N ALA A 1059 -25.44 34.90 -12.50
CA ALA A 1059 -26.52 34.95 -11.51
C ALA A 1059 -27.73 35.83 -11.91
N GLU A 1060 -27.52 36.81 -12.79
CA GLU A 1060 -28.59 37.69 -13.31
C GLU A 1060 -29.35 37.09 -14.53
N ARG A 1061 -28.93 35.93 -15.07
CA ARG A 1061 -29.65 35.25 -16.16
C ARG A 1061 -30.87 34.49 -15.61
N LEU A 1062 -32.03 34.71 -16.23
CA LEU A 1062 -33.32 34.12 -15.82
C LEU A 1062 -33.41 32.59 -16.00
N GLU A 1063 -32.59 32.02 -16.87
CA GLU A 1063 -32.38 30.57 -16.95
C GLU A 1063 -31.44 30.14 -15.82
N ARG A 1064 -31.83 29.11 -15.04
CA ARG A 1064 -31.07 28.57 -13.91
C ARG A 1064 -29.79 27.84 -14.34
N ASN A 1065 -28.84 28.58 -14.89
CA ASN A 1065 -27.47 28.12 -15.08
C ASN A 1065 -26.77 28.17 -13.71
N PHE A 1066 -26.55 27.00 -13.12
CA PHE A 1066 -25.70 26.89 -11.93
C PHE A 1066 -24.29 27.38 -12.29
N VAL A 1067 -23.79 28.37 -11.53
CA VAL A 1067 -22.39 28.78 -11.64
C VAL A 1067 -21.51 27.58 -11.30
N ASP A 1068 -20.51 27.29 -12.14
CA ASP A 1068 -19.64 26.14 -11.93
C ASP A 1068 -18.91 26.27 -10.58
N SER A 1069 -19.01 25.22 -9.74
CA SER A 1069 -18.29 25.13 -8.48
C SER A 1069 -16.77 25.33 -8.64
N ARG A 1070 -16.22 24.96 -9.82
CA ARG A 1070 -14.82 25.25 -10.16
C ARG A 1070 -14.55 26.74 -10.31
N GLN A 1071 -15.43 27.51 -10.97
CA GLN A 1071 -15.29 28.96 -11.11
C GLN A 1071 -15.36 29.66 -9.74
N LEU A 1072 -16.29 29.26 -8.87
CA LEU A 1072 -16.38 29.78 -7.51
C LEU A 1072 -15.09 29.55 -6.71
N LYS A 1073 -14.51 28.35 -6.78
CA LYS A 1073 -13.23 28.02 -6.14
C LYS A 1073 -12.05 28.82 -6.69
N VAL A 1074 -11.99 29.06 -8.00
CA VAL A 1074 -10.96 29.93 -8.61
C VAL A 1074 -11.11 31.37 -8.11
N CYS A 1075 -12.34 31.90 -8.08
CA CYS A 1075 -12.62 33.24 -7.55
C CYS A 1075 -12.17 33.41 -6.08
N ALA A 1076 -12.51 32.45 -5.20
CA ALA A 1076 -12.03 32.44 -3.82
C ALA A 1076 -10.50 32.37 -3.73
N THR A 1077 -9.86 31.57 -4.59
CA THR A 1077 -8.39 31.45 -4.64
C THR A 1077 -7.73 32.77 -5.05
N CYS A 1078 -8.25 33.49 -6.05
CA CYS A 1078 -7.74 34.81 -6.46
C CYS A 1078 -7.92 35.87 -5.35
N PHE A 1079 -9.01 35.81 -4.59
CA PHE A 1079 -9.21 36.64 -3.39
C PHE A 1079 -8.17 36.35 -2.31
N ASP A 1080 -8.01 35.08 -1.93
CA ASP A 1080 -7.06 34.66 -0.88
C ASP A 1080 -5.61 35.00 -1.29
N LEU A 1081 -5.25 34.84 -2.57
CA LEU A 1081 -3.96 35.29 -3.11
C LEU A 1081 -3.78 36.81 -2.96
N SER A 1082 -4.78 37.61 -3.35
CA SER A 1082 -4.75 39.08 -3.22
C SER A 1082 -4.57 39.52 -1.77
N VAL A 1083 -5.31 38.93 -0.83
CA VAL A 1083 -5.17 39.20 0.61
C VAL A 1083 -3.79 38.77 1.11
N SER A 1084 -3.29 37.61 0.69
CA SER A 1084 -1.98 37.11 1.12
C SER A 1084 -0.82 38.02 0.65
N LEU A 1085 -0.89 38.57 -0.57
CA LEU A 1085 0.09 39.52 -1.10
C LEU A 1085 0.05 40.85 -0.35
N LEU A 1086 -1.15 41.37 -0.03
CA LEU A 1086 -1.30 42.54 0.84
C LEU A 1086 -0.68 42.32 2.23
N ARG A 1087 -0.77 41.11 2.80
CA ARG A 1087 -0.11 40.78 4.09
C ARG A 1087 1.42 40.72 4.00
N VAL A 1088 1.99 40.37 2.86
CA VAL A 1088 3.46 40.45 2.65
C VAL A 1088 3.93 41.90 2.47
N LEU A 1089 3.12 42.75 1.83
CA LEU A 1089 3.39 44.19 1.76
C LEU A 1089 3.31 44.84 3.15
N GLU A 1090 2.28 44.52 3.93
CA GLU A 1090 2.15 44.93 5.34
C GLU A 1090 3.40 44.53 6.15
N MET A 1091 3.77 43.24 6.11
CA MET A 1091 4.98 42.73 6.75
C MET A 1091 6.24 43.51 6.35
N THR A 1092 6.45 43.74 5.06
CA THR A 1092 7.68 44.38 4.56
C THR A 1092 7.77 45.84 5.03
N ILE A 1093 6.65 46.57 5.03
CA ILE A 1093 6.59 47.96 5.51
C ILE A 1093 6.76 48.02 7.03
N THR A 1094 6.29 47.02 7.79
CA THR A 1094 6.53 46.96 9.24
C THR A 1094 7.98 46.64 9.59
N LEU A 1095 8.63 45.75 8.84
CA LEU A 1095 10.01 45.33 9.13
C LEU A 1095 11.06 46.33 8.65
N VAL A 1096 10.85 46.97 7.50
CA VAL A 1096 11.84 47.85 6.83
C VAL A 1096 11.14 49.06 6.18
N PRO A 1097 10.55 49.98 6.98
CA PRO A 1097 9.82 51.15 6.47
C PRO A 1097 10.68 52.08 5.59
N GLU A 1098 12.00 52.10 5.81
CA GLU A 1098 12.94 52.90 5.03
C GLU A 1098 12.93 52.58 3.52
N ILE A 1099 12.49 51.40 3.07
CA ILE A 1099 12.39 51.09 1.63
C ILE A 1099 11.31 51.92 0.90
N PHE A 1100 10.32 52.42 1.64
CA PHE A 1100 9.22 53.22 1.09
C PHE A 1100 9.28 54.69 1.48
N LEU A 1101 9.94 55.01 2.59
CA LEU A 1101 9.91 56.35 3.21
C LEU A 1101 11.26 57.10 3.13
N ASP A 1102 12.36 56.42 2.78
CA ASP A 1102 13.66 57.05 2.59
C ASP A 1102 13.77 57.65 1.17
N TRP A 1103 13.61 58.96 1.07
CA TRP A 1103 13.73 59.72 -0.17
C TRP A 1103 15.17 59.77 -0.72
N ALA A 1104 16.18 59.34 0.03
CA ALA A 1104 17.55 59.21 -0.50
C ALA A 1104 17.70 57.99 -1.44
N ARG A 1105 16.76 57.04 -1.42
CA ARG A 1105 16.77 55.86 -2.30
C ARG A 1105 15.93 56.14 -3.56
N PRO A 1106 16.49 55.97 -4.77
CA PRO A 1106 15.78 56.32 -6.02
C PRO A 1106 14.56 55.44 -6.31
N THR A 1107 14.44 54.28 -5.66
CA THR A 1107 13.30 53.35 -5.84
C THR A 1107 12.12 53.62 -4.92
N SER A 1108 12.30 54.36 -3.82
CA SER A 1108 11.25 54.57 -2.79
C SER A 1108 10.01 55.24 -3.37
N GLU A 1109 10.19 56.33 -4.13
CA GLU A 1109 9.10 57.08 -4.76
C GLU A 1109 8.28 56.20 -5.71
N MET A 1110 8.96 55.44 -6.58
CA MET A 1110 8.29 54.53 -7.52
C MET A 1110 7.52 53.42 -6.82
N LEU A 1111 8.10 52.80 -5.79
CA LEU A 1111 7.44 51.74 -5.02
C LEU A 1111 6.23 52.27 -4.24
N LEU A 1112 6.37 53.44 -3.60
CA LEU A 1112 5.29 54.10 -2.87
C LEU A 1112 4.15 54.54 -3.81
N GLN A 1113 4.47 55.07 -5.00
CA GLN A 1113 3.48 55.46 -6.01
C GLN A 1113 2.69 54.23 -6.51
N ARG A 1114 3.38 53.14 -6.87
CA ARG A 1114 2.72 51.89 -7.31
C ARG A 1114 1.87 51.26 -6.20
N LEU A 1115 2.37 51.27 -4.95
CA LEU A 1115 1.61 50.81 -3.79
C LEU A 1115 0.35 51.65 -3.59
N ALA A 1116 0.45 52.99 -3.56
CA ALA A 1116 -0.69 53.88 -3.38
C ALA A 1116 -1.74 53.73 -4.50
N GLN A 1117 -1.32 53.53 -5.74
CA GLN A 1117 -2.20 53.21 -6.86
C GLN A 1117 -2.99 51.91 -6.61
N LEU A 1118 -2.32 50.84 -6.20
CA LEU A 1118 -2.97 49.54 -5.93
C LEU A 1118 -3.90 49.58 -4.72
N LEU A 1119 -3.51 50.22 -3.60
CA LEU A 1119 -4.37 50.37 -2.43
C LEU A 1119 -5.63 51.17 -2.78
N ASN A 1120 -5.50 52.25 -3.56
CA ASN A 1120 -6.65 53.00 -4.05
C ASN A 1120 -7.55 52.18 -4.97
N GLN A 1121 -6.99 51.33 -5.85
CA GLN A 1121 -7.79 50.42 -6.68
C GLN A 1121 -8.56 49.39 -5.84
N VAL A 1122 -7.92 48.80 -4.82
CA VAL A 1122 -8.57 47.85 -3.90
C VAL A 1122 -9.70 48.52 -3.13
N LEU A 1123 -9.44 49.68 -2.50
CA LEU A 1123 -10.45 50.43 -1.75
C LEU A 1123 -11.63 50.82 -2.65
N ASN A 1124 -11.38 51.46 -3.80
CA ASN A 1124 -12.43 51.88 -4.72
C ASN A 1124 -13.30 50.73 -5.28
N ARG A 1125 -12.81 49.49 -5.27
CA ARG A 1125 -13.55 48.31 -5.76
C ARG A 1125 -14.24 47.52 -4.65
N VAL A 1126 -13.76 47.62 -3.41
CA VAL A 1126 -14.32 46.91 -2.24
C VAL A 1126 -15.26 47.80 -1.42
N THR A 1127 -14.99 49.09 -1.26
CA THR A 1127 -15.76 49.99 -0.36
C THR A 1127 -16.74 50.92 -1.05
N ALA A 1128 -16.87 50.88 -2.39
CA ALA A 1128 -17.81 51.74 -3.10
C ALA A 1128 -19.28 51.32 -2.83
N GLU A 1129 -20.18 52.26 -2.55
CA GLU A 1129 -21.57 51.91 -2.23
C GLU A 1129 -22.27 51.18 -3.39
N ARG A 1130 -22.97 50.08 -3.08
CA ARG A 1130 -23.78 49.27 -4.04
C ARG A 1130 -22.95 48.61 -5.16
N ASN A 1131 -21.69 48.32 -4.90
CA ASN A 1131 -20.75 47.76 -5.87
C ASN A 1131 -21.01 46.26 -6.18
N LEU A 1132 -20.16 45.71 -7.06
CA LEU A 1132 -20.21 44.31 -7.52
C LEU A 1132 -19.91 43.30 -6.39
N PHE A 1133 -18.96 43.66 -5.52
CA PHE A 1133 -18.45 42.84 -4.42
C PHE A 1133 -19.50 42.67 -3.32
N ASP A 1134 -20.16 43.76 -2.91
CA ASP A 1134 -21.31 43.75 -1.98
C ASP A 1134 -22.39 42.75 -2.40
N ARG A 1135 -22.74 42.74 -3.69
CA ARG A 1135 -23.76 41.83 -4.25
C ARG A 1135 -23.32 40.38 -4.13
N VAL A 1136 -22.11 40.03 -4.58
CA VAL A 1136 -21.62 38.64 -4.55
C VAL A 1136 -21.49 38.12 -3.12
N VAL A 1137 -20.96 38.91 -2.18
CA VAL A 1137 -20.89 38.54 -0.76
C VAL A 1137 -22.29 38.34 -0.16
N SER A 1138 -23.28 39.14 -0.56
CA SER A 1138 -24.67 39.00 -0.10
C SER A 1138 -25.37 37.74 -0.59
N LEU A 1139 -24.97 37.18 -1.74
CA LEU A 1139 -25.58 35.98 -2.33
C LEU A 1139 -25.26 34.68 -1.57
N ARG A 1140 -24.20 34.66 -0.74
CA ARG A 1140 -23.76 33.49 0.04
C ARG A 1140 -23.68 32.19 -0.78
N LEU A 1141 -23.06 32.27 -1.95
CA LEU A 1141 -22.84 31.10 -2.80
C LEU A 1141 -21.87 30.12 -2.11
N PRO A 1142 -22.15 28.80 -2.14
CA PRO A 1142 -21.28 27.81 -1.51
C PRO A 1142 -19.92 27.75 -2.22
N GLY A 1143 -18.84 27.83 -1.45
CA GLY A 1143 -17.46 27.92 -1.95
C GLY A 1143 -16.90 29.34 -2.08
N LEU A 1144 -17.62 30.38 -1.64
CA LEU A 1144 -17.13 31.76 -1.51
C LEU A 1144 -17.06 32.24 -0.04
N GLU A 1145 -17.07 31.34 0.94
CA GLU A 1145 -17.14 31.69 2.37
C GLU A 1145 -15.95 32.51 2.88
N SER A 1146 -14.78 32.43 2.23
CA SER A 1146 -13.60 33.26 2.56
C SER A 1146 -13.67 34.69 2.00
N VAL A 1147 -14.54 34.95 1.01
CA VAL A 1147 -14.65 36.24 0.34
C VAL A 1147 -15.55 37.17 1.16
N ASP A 1148 -14.93 38.06 1.92
CA ASP A 1148 -15.59 39.03 2.80
C ASP A 1148 -14.84 40.38 2.76
N HIS A 1149 -15.47 41.45 3.21
CA HIS A 1149 -14.83 42.77 3.34
C HIS A 1149 -13.68 42.75 4.37
N TYR A 1150 -13.83 41.98 5.46
CA TYR A 1150 -12.91 42.02 6.59
C TYR A 1150 -11.47 41.58 6.26
N PRO A 1151 -11.19 40.42 5.61
CA PRO A 1151 -9.83 39.99 5.31
C PRO A 1151 -8.99 41.02 4.55
N ILE A 1152 -9.58 41.63 3.53
CA ILE A 1152 -8.92 42.53 2.59
C ILE A 1152 -8.77 43.95 3.16
N LEU A 1153 -9.84 44.51 3.76
CA LEU A 1153 -9.77 45.85 4.35
C LEU A 1153 -8.83 45.90 5.54
N VAL A 1154 -8.76 44.86 6.36
CA VAL A 1154 -7.83 44.82 7.50
C VAL A 1154 -6.36 44.77 7.03
N ALA A 1155 -6.07 44.13 5.89
CA ALA A 1155 -4.72 44.14 5.30
C ALA A 1155 -4.33 45.52 4.76
N VAL A 1156 -5.24 46.17 4.00
CA VAL A 1156 -5.06 47.54 3.50
C VAL A 1156 -4.89 48.55 4.64
N THR A 1157 -5.73 48.48 5.66
CA THR A 1157 -5.62 49.35 6.84
C THR A 1157 -4.30 49.14 7.57
N GLY A 1158 -3.81 47.90 7.70
CA GLY A 1158 -2.51 47.62 8.28
C GLY A 1158 -1.36 48.32 7.56
N ILE A 1159 -1.34 48.23 6.22
CA ILE A 1159 -0.36 48.94 5.39
C ILE A 1159 -0.43 50.46 5.62
N LEU A 1160 -1.64 51.04 5.56
CA LEU A 1160 -1.84 52.49 5.71
C LEU A 1160 -1.44 52.97 7.11
N VAL A 1161 -1.82 52.24 8.16
CA VAL A 1161 -1.43 52.54 9.55
C VAL A 1161 0.09 52.52 9.70
N GLN A 1162 0.78 51.53 9.12
CA GLN A 1162 2.23 51.42 9.24
C GLN A 1162 2.98 52.53 8.49
N LEU A 1163 2.56 52.86 7.26
CA LEU A 1163 3.09 53.98 6.49
C LEU A 1163 2.87 55.32 7.21
N LEU A 1164 1.72 55.49 7.87
CA LEU A 1164 1.45 56.66 8.69
C LEU A 1164 2.38 56.66 9.92
N VAL A 1165 2.38 55.62 10.76
CA VAL A 1165 3.17 55.56 12.01
C VAL A 1165 4.66 55.85 11.79
N HIS A 1166 5.28 55.38 10.71
CA HIS A 1166 6.69 55.63 10.41
C HIS A 1166 6.95 56.87 9.53
N GLY A 1167 5.91 57.56 9.07
CA GLY A 1167 6.03 58.78 8.27
C GLY A 1167 6.58 59.98 9.06
N PRO A 1168 7.27 60.93 8.40
CA PRO A 1168 8.03 62.02 9.05
C PRO A 1168 7.19 63.09 9.80
N ALA A 1169 5.88 62.91 9.96
CA ALA A 1169 4.98 63.91 10.54
C ALA A 1169 3.94 63.34 11.55
N SER A 1170 3.98 62.04 11.86
CA SER A 1170 2.77 61.32 12.25
C SER A 1170 2.56 61.05 13.74
N GLY A 1171 3.63 60.82 14.53
CA GLY A 1171 3.50 60.42 15.93
C GLY A 1171 2.64 61.39 16.76
N ALA A 1172 2.87 62.69 16.58
CA ALA A 1172 2.05 63.74 17.19
C ALA A 1172 0.61 63.74 16.64
N CYS A 1173 0.42 63.66 15.32
CA CYS A 1173 -0.90 63.78 14.70
C CYS A 1173 -1.82 62.56 14.97
N ILE A 1174 -1.26 61.35 15.04
CA ILE A 1174 -1.99 60.12 15.38
C ILE A 1174 -2.39 60.15 16.86
N ASN A 1175 -1.49 60.52 17.77
CA ASN A 1175 -1.81 60.69 19.19
C ASN A 1175 -2.88 61.77 19.41
N GLN A 1176 -2.79 62.90 18.71
CA GLN A 1176 -3.82 63.94 18.73
C GLN A 1176 -5.20 63.41 18.30
N HIS A 1177 -5.25 62.56 17.26
CA HIS A 1177 -6.51 62.01 16.74
C HIS A 1177 -7.11 60.93 17.66
N LEU A 1178 -6.28 60.06 18.24
CA LEU A 1178 -6.70 59.05 19.22
C LEU A 1178 -7.28 59.70 20.49
N MET A 1179 -6.62 60.74 21.01
CA MET A 1179 -7.10 61.51 22.15
C MET A 1179 -8.41 62.28 21.86
N ASN A 1180 -8.60 62.75 20.62
CA ASN A 1180 -9.81 63.46 20.21
C ASN A 1180 -11.04 62.55 20.06
N ASN A 1181 -10.87 61.32 19.56
CA ASN A 1181 -11.98 60.38 19.38
C ASN A 1181 -12.46 59.76 20.70
N LYS A 1182 -11.63 59.81 21.74
CA LYS A 1182 -11.84 59.30 23.12
C LYS A 1182 -12.16 57.82 23.28
N ASP A 1183 -12.72 57.12 22.30
CA ASP A 1183 -12.98 55.68 22.38
C ASP A 1183 -11.93 54.88 21.59
N CYS A 1184 -11.37 53.86 22.23
CA CYS A 1184 -10.47 52.93 21.58
C CYS A 1184 -11.19 52.21 20.44
N PHE A 1185 -10.67 52.34 19.22
CA PHE A 1185 -11.27 51.78 18.00
C PHE A 1185 -11.62 50.29 18.13
N PHE A 1186 -10.76 49.53 18.83
CA PHE A 1186 -10.84 48.07 19.02
C PHE A 1186 -11.81 47.61 20.11
N CYS A 1187 -11.66 48.10 21.35
CA CYS A 1187 -12.43 47.62 22.51
C CYS A 1187 -13.56 48.55 22.96
N LYS A 1188 -13.68 49.75 22.35
CA LYS A 1188 -14.61 50.83 22.74
C LYS A 1188 -14.47 51.30 24.19
N ALA A 1189 -13.36 50.96 24.86
CA ALA A 1189 -13.00 51.56 26.14
C ALA A 1189 -12.49 52.98 25.92
N THR A 1190 -12.83 53.88 26.82
CA THR A 1190 -12.42 55.28 26.74
C THR A 1190 -10.92 55.42 27.04
N ILE A 1191 -10.19 56.09 26.16
CA ILE A 1191 -8.75 56.38 26.27
C ILE A 1191 -8.61 57.65 27.11
N GLU A 1192 -8.08 57.51 28.33
CA GLU A 1192 -7.80 58.64 29.22
C GLU A 1192 -6.39 59.21 29.02
N SER A 1193 -5.42 58.38 28.62
CA SER A 1193 -4.04 58.77 28.31
C SER A 1193 -3.40 57.82 27.29
N VAL A 1194 -2.30 58.26 26.67
CA VAL A 1194 -1.44 57.46 25.78
C VAL A 1194 0.01 57.66 26.23
N GLU A 1195 0.71 56.58 26.59
CA GLU A 1195 2.10 56.64 27.08
C GLU A 1195 3.12 56.21 26.03
N ASP A 1196 4.09 57.08 25.75
CA ASP A 1196 5.26 56.81 24.91
C ASP A 1196 6.30 55.97 25.69
N TRP A 1197 6.36 54.66 25.44
CA TRP A 1197 7.27 53.75 26.17
C TRP A 1197 8.76 54.07 25.96
N ASP A 1198 9.14 54.61 24.79
CA ASP A 1198 10.51 55.06 24.52
C ASP A 1198 10.93 56.29 25.37
N LYS A 1199 9.97 57.08 25.87
CA LYS A 1199 10.25 58.15 26.85
C LYS A 1199 10.32 57.62 28.27
N ALA A 1200 9.48 56.64 28.62
CA ALA A 1200 9.51 56.01 29.94
C ALA A 1200 10.84 55.27 30.19
N ALA A 1201 11.35 54.53 29.20
CA ALA A 1201 12.64 53.86 29.27
C ALA A 1201 13.80 54.85 29.50
N ASN A 1202 13.86 55.92 28.69
CA ASN A 1202 14.89 56.96 28.83
C ASN A 1202 14.78 57.75 30.15
N ALA A 1203 13.58 58.03 30.64
CA ALA A 1203 13.39 58.69 31.93
C ALA A 1203 13.91 57.83 33.10
N SER A 1204 13.68 56.50 33.05
CA SER A 1204 14.15 55.57 34.09
C SER A 1204 15.67 55.41 34.15
N ALA A 1205 16.37 55.64 33.04
CA ALA A 1205 17.84 55.64 32.99
C ALA A 1205 18.45 56.91 33.60
N THR A 1206 17.73 58.04 33.59
CA THR A 1206 18.22 59.32 34.13
C THR A 1206 17.96 59.55 35.62
N SER A 1207 17.16 58.72 36.29
CA SER A 1207 16.80 58.90 37.71
C SER A 1207 17.63 58.08 38.69
N SER A 1208 18.76 57.49 38.27
CA SER A 1208 19.66 56.69 39.12
C SER A 1208 21.06 57.30 39.33
N THR A 1209 21.24 58.59 39.00
CA THR A 1209 22.49 59.34 39.24
C THR A 1209 22.26 60.74 39.82
N THR A 1210 21.69 60.80 41.03
CA THR A 1210 22.00 61.76 42.12
C THR A 1210 21.43 61.23 43.43
#